data_AF-A0A7C4ZVX3-F1
#
_entry.id   AF-A0A7C4ZVX3-F1
#
_cell.length_a   1.000
_cell.length_b   1.000
_cell.length_c   1.000
_cell.angle_alpha   90.00
_cell.angle_beta   90.00
_cell.angle_gamma   90.00
#
_symmetry.space_group_name_H-M   'P 1'
#
loop_
_entity.id
_entity.type
_entity.pdbx_description
1 polymer ?
#
loop_
_entity_poly.entity_id
_entity_poly.type
_entity_poly.pdbx_seq_one_letter_code
_entity_poly.pdbx_strand_id
1 'polypeptide(L)'
;MNMSKVKIKSPYLLYLAQLVILAAVYFAVAKMGLSLASFRGIVTLVWPPTGVALAVLLLFGYRLWPGIALGALLVNLSAGASLAAVGIALGNTLEAVVGAFLLNRVGLRYTLERLRDALSMVFLGAMVSPTISAAIGAASLGLTGAMAWANYGSVWWVWWLGDAMGALVVAPVLLTWSRQPRLALPLRQVVEAVGLLAALVIAGEFVFGGFYISQVANYPLAYIIFPFVIWAAFRFGQRGAVTATLVVASLAVWGTAQGVGPFVQGTIEASLLLFHGFVSTMAITAMLLAAALAERNQAEEALKEQRAFLRQVIDINPHLIFAKDRAGRFTLANQAVADVFGTTIEEILGKTDADFNPETAQNEHFRRDDLDVMNTLQEKFITEEYITDAAGRIRWLQTIKRPILDNNGGAYQVLGVATDITAHRQAQEELQRYKEYLEELVKERTLELTEAVKQLEREITERRQAEESLRESEERFHRLSDATFEGIVIHDQGQILDANQSFALMVGYEPAEVKGKNVLGFATPEYRDLIMQHVQSDYEKPYEVMGLKKDGSIFPAEIWAKIIPYQGRMVRVAAIRDITERKRTEEALRTSEARLRTIGDNLPGGVIYQYVLEPEGRHYFTYLSSGIERLSGIPAQEAIPDADKLHSLFLEEDRKRIQQATLESAANLTLFDIEARRRLPTGEIRWSHYRSAPRRLTNGATVWDGVELDITERKQAEETLLRQNEFLEALHQITLDLLNRREMDDLLQALVDSAATLLDAPYGELMLKEGDELVVRAFTQNQPFLLGDRIARNEALLSWQAHDTGQPAILDNYSAWADHRAIYNSIHLRAVADFPIMIGQACLGVLALGRDEPDYPFKPEQIQKGVLLSQLAALVLDNANLYNAALREITERKQAEEMLRQQTAELQLRNEELDAFAHTVAHDLKVPLGPITGYADILIEDDAVFTAKERQKYLQIIARSGRKMNSIIGELLLLASVRKKEVEPTPLNMAGIVAEAQQRLAHLIEEHQAEIILPQVWPVALGYAPWIEEVWANYLSNAIKYGGRPPRLELGATVVGQAASLPDGEAQPDSPPMVRFWVHDNGPGLSLAAQQQLFIPFTQLGQVRVEGQGLGLSIVRRIVEKLGGEVGVESEGAPGQGSIFSFTLPQAPV
;
A
#
# COMPACT_ATOMS: atom_id res chain seq x y z
N MET A 1 36.63 4.62 31.72
CA MET A 1 36.86 3.79 32.92
C MET A 1 35.58 3.02 33.22
N ASN A 2 35.58 1.68 33.15
CA ASN A 2 34.39 0.84 33.27
C ASN A 2 34.08 0.58 34.77
N MET A 3 33.07 1.26 35.35
CA MET A 3 32.60 1.04 36.73
C MET A 3 31.69 -0.20 36.86
N SER A 4 31.95 -1.29 36.14
CA SER A 4 31.10 -2.49 36.14
C SER A 4 31.52 -3.58 37.13
N LYS A 5 32.41 -3.29 38.10
CA LYS A 5 32.86 -4.28 39.10
C LYS A 5 32.79 -3.81 40.56
N VAL A 6 31.71 -3.13 40.94
CA VAL A 6 31.28 -3.07 42.34
C VAL A 6 29.77 -3.37 42.40
N LYS A 7 29.39 -4.60 42.79
CA LYS A 7 28.00 -4.95 43.03
C LYS A 7 27.55 -4.30 44.35
N ILE A 8 27.16 -3.04 44.31
CA ILE A 8 26.44 -2.40 45.42
C ILE A 8 25.02 -2.99 45.42
N LYS A 9 24.73 -3.92 46.34
CA LYS A 9 23.45 -4.65 46.41
C LYS A 9 22.25 -3.80 46.87
N SER A 10 22.49 -2.60 47.42
CA SER A 10 21.41 -1.71 47.89
C SER A 10 21.26 -0.50 46.97
N PRO A 11 20.07 -0.27 46.37
CA PRO A 11 19.80 0.91 45.54
C PRO A 11 19.95 2.23 46.31
N TYR A 12 19.73 2.21 47.63
CA TYR A 12 19.96 3.37 48.52
C TYR A 12 21.44 3.72 48.67
N LEU A 13 22.31 2.70 48.82
CA LEU A 13 23.76 2.92 48.91
C LEU A 13 24.33 3.44 47.58
N LEU A 14 23.80 2.97 46.45
CA LEU A 14 24.19 3.47 45.13
C LEU A 14 23.77 4.93 44.94
N TYR A 15 22.55 5.29 45.35
CA TYR A 15 22.07 6.67 45.30
C TYR A 15 22.89 7.60 46.21
N LEU A 16 23.15 7.20 47.46
CA LEU A 16 24.03 7.96 48.37
C LEU A 16 25.44 8.12 47.79
N ALA A 17 26.01 7.07 47.20
CA ALA A 17 27.31 7.16 46.53
C ALA A 17 27.27 8.15 45.35
N GLN A 18 26.19 8.15 44.55
CA GLN A 18 26.01 9.12 43.45
C GLN A 18 25.94 10.56 43.96
N LEU A 19 25.23 10.82 45.08
CA LEU A 19 25.16 12.15 45.69
C LEU A 19 26.53 12.61 46.20
N VAL A 20 27.26 11.74 46.89
CA VAL A 20 28.61 12.05 47.43
C VAL A 20 29.60 12.30 46.29
N ILE A 21 29.59 11.46 45.25
CA ILE A 21 30.45 11.63 44.07
C ILE A 21 30.12 12.96 43.38
N LEU A 22 28.84 13.28 43.18
CA LEU A 22 28.44 14.54 42.55
C LEU A 22 28.86 15.74 43.39
N ALA A 23 28.63 15.71 44.70
CA ALA A 23 29.06 16.78 45.61
C ALA A 23 30.58 16.98 45.57
N ALA A 24 31.35 15.89 45.56
CA ALA A 24 32.81 15.92 45.48
C ALA A 24 33.31 16.46 44.13
N VAL A 25 32.70 16.04 43.02
CA VAL A 25 33.02 16.54 41.67
C VAL A 25 32.68 18.02 41.56
N TYR A 26 31.48 18.43 41.98
CA TYR A 26 31.06 19.83 42.00
C TYR A 26 32.04 20.67 42.83
N PHE A 27 32.39 20.20 44.04
CA PHE A 27 33.34 20.88 44.92
C PHE A 27 34.73 21.03 44.30
N ALA A 28 35.29 19.96 43.73
CA ALA A 28 36.61 19.96 43.11
C ALA A 28 36.67 20.91 41.91
N VAL A 29 35.66 20.84 41.04
CA VAL A 29 35.56 21.67 39.83
C VAL A 29 35.35 23.15 40.20
N ALA A 30 34.57 23.44 41.24
CA ALA A 30 34.39 24.80 41.72
C ALA A 30 35.67 25.38 42.36
N LYS A 31 36.41 24.57 43.14
CA LYS A 31 37.72 24.96 43.67
C LYS A 31 38.73 25.25 42.57
N MET A 32 38.72 24.46 41.50
CA MET A 32 39.53 24.74 40.31
C MET A 32 39.14 26.08 39.67
N GLY A 33 37.84 26.33 39.47
CA GLY A 33 37.35 27.63 38.97
C GLY A 33 37.81 28.81 39.84
N LEU A 34 37.66 28.70 41.16
CA LEU A 34 38.13 29.72 42.12
C LEU A 34 39.66 29.89 42.12
N SER A 35 40.43 28.83 41.88
CA SER A 35 41.90 28.93 41.80
C SER A 35 42.40 29.64 40.54
N LEU A 36 41.59 29.65 39.48
CA LEU A 36 41.84 30.37 38.23
C LEU A 36 41.28 31.81 38.26
N ALA A 37 40.65 32.24 39.36
CA ALA A 37 40.19 33.61 39.58
C ALA A 37 41.39 34.53 39.87
N SER A 38 41.97 35.09 38.83
CA SER A 38 43.20 35.89 38.91
C SER A 38 43.02 37.33 39.40
N PHE A 39 41.79 37.85 39.52
CA PHE A 39 41.58 39.24 39.96
C PHE A 39 40.52 39.36 41.06
N ARG A 40 40.98 39.70 42.27
CA ARG A 40 40.20 39.96 43.51
C ARG A 40 39.46 38.77 44.15
N GLY A 41 39.78 37.52 43.82
CA GLY A 41 39.42 36.34 44.64
C GLY A 41 37.93 36.00 44.77
N ILE A 42 37.04 36.68 44.03
CA ILE A 42 35.57 36.48 44.11
C ILE A 42 34.96 36.15 42.73
N VAL A 43 35.63 36.49 41.62
CA VAL A 43 35.06 36.39 40.27
C VAL A 43 35.83 35.37 39.42
N THR A 44 35.14 34.33 38.94
CA THR A 44 35.70 33.34 38.01
C THR A 44 35.33 33.69 36.56
N LEU A 45 36.32 33.66 35.65
CA LEU A 45 36.12 33.83 34.20
C LEU A 45 35.09 32.84 33.62
N VAL A 46 35.09 31.61 34.11
CA VAL A 46 34.11 30.58 33.77
C VAL A 46 33.74 29.88 35.07
N TRP A 47 32.47 29.53 35.26
CA TRP A 47 32.02 28.71 36.38
C TRP A 47 31.64 27.29 35.91
N PRO A 48 32.62 26.38 35.72
CA PRO A 48 32.34 25.02 35.26
C PRO A 48 31.32 24.20 36.09
N PRO A 49 31.14 24.42 37.42
CA PRO A 49 30.15 23.68 38.20
C PRO A 49 28.72 23.79 37.66
N THR A 50 28.33 24.93 37.10
CA THR A 50 27.02 25.10 36.44
C THR A 50 26.85 24.11 35.30
N GLY A 51 27.85 24.01 34.43
CA GLY A 51 27.79 23.07 33.30
C GLY A 51 27.77 21.60 33.72
N VAL A 52 28.53 21.25 34.77
CA VAL A 52 28.51 19.90 35.36
C VAL A 52 27.14 19.59 35.97
N ALA A 53 26.59 20.51 36.75
CA ALA A 53 25.29 20.35 37.40
C ALA A 53 24.16 20.18 36.38
N LEU A 54 24.12 21.04 35.36
CA LEU A 54 23.14 20.97 34.28
C LEU A 54 23.24 19.65 33.51
N ALA A 55 24.45 19.24 33.10
CA ALA A 55 24.66 18.00 32.37
C ALA A 55 24.29 16.77 33.22
N VAL A 56 24.64 16.74 34.51
CA VAL A 56 24.33 15.61 35.39
C VAL A 56 22.82 15.46 35.61
N LEU A 57 22.08 16.57 35.80
CA LEU A 57 20.64 16.50 35.96
C LEU A 57 19.93 16.07 34.67
N LEU A 58 20.41 16.51 33.51
CA LEU A 58 19.91 16.05 32.22
C LEU A 58 20.18 14.56 31.98
N LEU A 59 21.37 14.06 32.31
CA LEU A 59 21.76 12.67 32.04
C LEU A 59 21.24 11.66 33.08
N PHE A 60 21.18 12.04 34.35
CA PHE A 60 20.92 11.12 35.47
C PHE A 60 19.65 11.47 36.28
N GLY A 61 18.95 12.54 35.90
CA GLY A 61 17.65 12.95 36.42
C GLY A 61 17.70 13.87 37.64
N TYR A 62 16.55 14.50 37.94
CA TYR A 62 16.40 15.52 38.99
C TYR A 62 16.76 15.04 40.39
N ARG A 63 16.69 13.74 40.67
CA ARG A 63 16.96 13.17 41.99
C ARG A 63 18.36 13.49 42.54
N LEU A 64 19.33 13.85 41.70
CA LEU A 64 20.69 14.17 42.14
C LEU A 64 20.87 15.61 42.62
N TRP A 65 19.83 16.45 42.60
CA TRP A 65 19.90 17.84 43.08
C TRP A 65 20.52 18.00 44.49
N PRO A 66 20.31 17.10 45.48
CA PRO A 66 20.92 17.27 46.80
C PRO A 66 22.45 17.21 46.77
N GLY A 67 23.04 16.50 45.81
CA GLY A 67 24.48 16.45 45.61
C GLY A 67 25.04 17.80 45.12
N ILE A 68 24.30 18.50 44.27
CA ILE A 68 24.64 19.86 43.82
C ILE A 68 24.54 20.83 44.99
N ALA A 69 23.44 20.79 45.76
CA ALA A 69 23.24 21.64 46.93
C ALA A 69 24.37 21.46 47.97
N LEU A 70 24.73 20.20 48.26
CA LEU A 70 25.82 19.88 49.18
C LEU A 70 27.18 20.37 48.66
N GLY A 71 27.48 20.11 47.38
CA GLY A 71 28.71 20.59 46.74
C GLY A 71 28.83 22.11 46.77
N ALA A 72 27.76 22.82 46.35
CA ALA A 72 27.71 24.28 46.34
C ALA A 72 27.85 24.87 47.76
N LEU A 73 27.19 24.27 48.76
CA LEU A 73 27.31 24.71 50.15
C LEU A 73 28.75 24.56 50.66
N LEU A 74 29.38 23.40 50.45
CA LEU A 74 30.75 23.14 50.90
C LEU A 74 31.76 24.10 50.26
N VAL A 75 31.61 24.40 48.96
CA VAL A 75 32.47 25.36 48.25
C VAL A 75 32.34 26.75 48.87
N ASN A 76 31.11 27.24 49.04
CA ASN A 76 30.89 28.60 49.55
C ASN A 76 31.29 28.75 51.02
N LEU A 77 31.09 27.72 51.85
CA LEU A 77 31.61 27.69 53.23
C LEU A 77 33.14 27.74 53.25
N SER A 78 33.80 26.99 52.37
CA SER A 78 35.26 27.00 52.25
C SER A 78 35.83 28.28 51.63
N ALA A 79 34.98 29.15 51.08
CA ALA A 79 35.33 30.46 50.55
C ALA A 79 35.05 31.61 51.55
N GLY A 80 34.58 31.30 52.76
CA GLY A 80 34.38 32.27 53.85
C GLY A 80 32.99 32.92 53.91
N ALA A 81 32.04 32.54 53.06
CA ALA A 81 30.70 33.11 53.00
C ALA A 81 29.73 32.46 54.01
N SER A 82 29.98 32.55 55.32
CA SER A 82 29.31 31.71 56.33
C SER A 82 27.77 31.79 56.32
N LEU A 83 27.18 32.99 56.31
CA LEU A 83 25.72 33.18 56.30
C LEU A 83 25.13 33.21 54.87
N ALA A 84 25.89 33.68 53.88
CA ALA A 84 25.41 33.78 52.49
C ALA A 84 25.50 32.44 51.72
N ALA A 85 26.33 31.49 52.18
CA ALA A 85 26.58 30.22 51.50
C ALA A 85 25.31 29.38 51.30
N VAL A 86 24.36 29.44 52.24
CA VAL A 86 23.09 28.71 52.13
C VAL A 86 22.25 29.26 50.98
N GLY A 87 22.14 30.59 50.87
CA GLY A 87 21.40 31.24 49.80
C GLY A 87 22.03 31.02 48.42
N ILE A 88 23.36 31.13 48.33
CA ILE A 88 24.10 30.85 47.09
C ILE A 88 23.95 29.37 46.68
N ALA A 89 24.06 28.43 47.62
CA ALA A 89 23.86 27.01 47.32
C ALA A 89 22.43 26.70 46.82
N LEU A 90 21.43 27.37 47.40
CA LEU A 90 20.04 27.33 46.93
C LEU A 90 19.92 27.87 45.50
N GLY A 91 20.52 29.03 45.21
CA GLY A 91 20.54 29.66 43.89
C GLY A 91 21.12 28.75 42.82
N ASN A 92 22.34 28.25 43.02
CA ASN A 92 23.04 27.36 42.08
C ASN A 92 22.27 26.04 41.85
N THR A 93 21.61 25.53 42.89
CA THR A 93 20.80 24.31 42.79
C THR A 93 19.53 24.57 41.98
N LEU A 94 18.83 25.67 42.25
CA LEU A 94 17.61 26.05 41.53
C LEU A 94 17.90 26.37 40.06
N GLU A 95 18.99 27.06 39.75
CA GLU A 95 19.47 27.25 38.38
C GLU A 95 19.58 25.91 37.65
N ALA A 96 20.32 24.95 38.19
CA ALA A 96 20.55 23.68 37.53
C ALA A 96 19.24 22.89 37.34
N VAL A 97 18.37 22.89 38.35
CA VAL A 97 17.07 22.19 38.31
C VAL A 97 16.13 22.83 37.29
N VAL A 98 16.00 24.16 37.29
CA VAL A 98 15.14 24.89 36.35
C VAL A 98 15.69 24.80 34.93
N GLY A 99 17.01 24.94 34.74
CA GLY A 99 17.65 24.75 33.44
C GLY A 99 17.39 23.35 32.88
N ALA A 100 17.59 22.30 33.68
CA ALA A 100 17.28 20.93 33.27
C ALA A 100 15.78 20.72 33.00
N PHE A 101 14.90 21.35 33.80
CA PHE A 101 13.45 21.31 33.61
C PHE A 101 13.02 21.92 32.28
N LEU A 102 13.47 23.13 31.98
CA LEU A 102 13.14 23.84 30.74
C LEU A 102 13.65 23.08 29.51
N LEU A 103 14.89 22.59 29.56
CA LEU A 103 15.49 21.81 28.46
C LEU A 103 14.79 20.47 28.23
N ASN A 104 14.41 19.75 29.29
CA ASN A 104 13.62 18.53 29.15
C ASN A 104 12.20 18.83 28.64
N ARG A 105 11.59 19.95 29.04
CA ARG A 105 10.24 20.36 28.61
C ARG A 105 10.15 20.62 27.10
N VAL A 106 11.23 21.13 26.49
CA VAL A 106 11.33 21.33 25.04
C VAL A 106 11.80 20.09 24.26
N GLY A 107 12.09 18.99 24.96
CA GLY A 107 12.48 17.71 24.35
C GLY A 107 13.92 17.66 23.85
N LEU A 108 14.84 18.32 24.56
CA LEU A 108 16.27 18.40 24.18
C LEU A 108 16.89 17.01 23.94
N ARG A 109 17.51 16.81 22.77
CA ARG A 109 18.41 15.67 22.56
C ARG A 109 19.84 15.99 23.00
N TYR A 110 20.43 15.13 23.82
CA TYR A 110 21.78 15.32 24.37
C TYR A 110 22.90 15.27 23.33
N THR A 111 22.63 14.82 22.10
CA THR A 111 23.59 14.88 21.00
C THR A 111 23.78 16.30 20.46
N LEU A 112 22.81 17.20 20.68
CA LEU A 112 22.82 18.60 20.22
C LEU A 112 23.06 18.75 18.71
N GLU A 113 22.77 17.72 17.93
CA GLU A 113 22.91 17.70 16.47
C GLU A 113 21.75 18.41 15.75
N ARG A 114 20.76 18.91 16.49
CA ARG A 114 19.64 19.68 15.96
C ARG A 114 19.79 21.15 16.27
N LEU A 115 19.41 22.02 15.34
CA LEU A 115 19.49 23.46 15.51
C LEU A 115 18.62 23.91 16.69
N ARG A 116 17.42 23.32 16.83
CA ARG A 116 16.53 23.56 17.98
C ARG A 116 17.18 23.19 19.31
N ASP A 117 17.91 22.08 19.35
CA ASP A 117 18.55 21.59 20.59
C ASP A 117 19.72 22.50 20.98
N ALA A 118 20.55 22.87 20.00
CA ALA A 118 21.62 23.84 20.16
C ALA A 118 21.09 25.20 20.64
N LEU A 119 20.06 25.75 20.00
CA LEU A 119 19.43 27.01 20.40
C LEU A 119 18.80 26.94 21.79
N SER A 120 18.16 25.82 22.13
CA SER A 120 17.59 25.61 23.46
C SER A 120 18.69 25.59 24.53
N MET A 121 19.82 24.95 24.25
CA MET A 121 21.00 24.96 25.14
C MET A 121 21.52 26.39 25.36
N VAL A 122 21.62 27.20 24.30
CA VAL A 122 22.05 28.61 24.41
C VAL A 122 21.04 29.43 25.22
N PHE A 123 19.77 29.45 24.82
CA PHE A 123 18.77 30.32 25.43
C PHE A 123 18.34 29.83 26.81
N LEU A 124 17.87 28.59 26.93
CA LEU A 124 17.31 28.09 28.18
C LEU A 124 18.42 27.68 29.17
N GLY A 125 19.45 27.00 28.66
CA GLY A 125 20.57 26.51 29.46
C GLY A 125 21.51 27.64 29.89
N ALA A 126 22.04 28.42 28.95
CA ALA A 126 23.10 29.38 29.23
C ALA A 126 22.63 30.84 29.45
N MET A 127 21.47 31.26 28.95
CA MET A 127 20.99 32.64 29.18
C MET A 127 19.95 32.74 30.29
N VAL A 128 18.91 31.90 30.26
CA VAL A 128 17.77 31.99 31.19
C VAL A 128 18.10 31.37 32.55
N SER A 129 18.60 30.13 32.60
CA SER A 129 18.80 29.45 33.89
C SER A 129 19.76 30.18 34.85
N PRO A 130 20.90 30.75 34.40
CA PRO A 130 21.86 31.41 35.29
C PRO A 130 21.32 32.68 35.96
N THR A 131 20.26 33.29 35.41
CA THR A 131 19.62 34.47 36.02
C THR A 131 19.14 34.20 37.44
N ILE A 132 18.75 32.95 37.73
CA ILE A 132 18.26 32.49 39.03
C ILE A 132 19.40 32.49 40.05
N SER A 133 20.51 31.83 39.71
CA SER A 133 21.71 31.77 40.56
C SER A 133 22.29 33.15 40.81
N ALA A 134 22.48 33.96 39.75
CA ALA A 134 23.00 35.31 39.87
C ALA A 134 22.11 36.22 40.74
N ALA A 135 20.78 36.16 40.58
CA ALA A 135 19.85 36.95 41.38
C ALA A 135 19.86 36.54 42.86
N ILE A 136 19.75 35.24 43.14
CA ILE A 136 19.72 34.72 44.50
C ILE A 136 21.08 34.91 45.19
N GLY A 137 22.17 34.67 44.47
CA GLY A 137 23.55 34.84 44.96
C GLY A 137 23.85 36.29 45.33
N ALA A 138 23.59 37.24 44.42
CA ALA A 138 23.79 38.67 44.68
C ALA A 138 22.89 39.18 45.82
N ALA A 139 21.63 38.74 45.87
CA ALA A 139 20.72 39.10 46.96
C ALA A 139 21.18 38.53 48.32
N SER A 140 21.70 37.30 48.34
CA SER A 140 22.23 36.67 49.55
C SER A 140 23.43 37.42 50.12
N LEU A 141 24.31 37.94 49.25
CA LEU A 141 25.43 38.78 49.67
C LEU A 141 24.97 40.15 50.20
N GLY A 142 23.94 40.75 49.59
CA GLY A 142 23.34 42.00 50.07
C GLY A 142 22.65 41.84 51.43
N LEU A 143 21.86 40.79 51.60
CA LEU A 143 21.09 40.52 52.83
C LEU A 143 21.98 40.19 54.04
N THR A 144 23.15 39.61 53.80
CA THR A 144 24.11 39.26 54.85
C THR A 144 25.10 40.38 55.18
N GLY A 145 25.00 41.52 54.49
CA GLY A 145 25.92 42.64 54.65
C GLY A 145 27.31 42.42 54.04
N ALA A 146 27.52 41.30 53.33
CA ALA A 146 28.79 40.98 52.66
C ALA A 146 29.05 41.86 51.43
N MET A 147 28.02 42.53 50.90
CA MET A 147 28.09 43.45 49.76
C MET A 147 27.11 44.61 49.96
N ALA A 148 27.52 45.84 49.59
CA ALA A 148 26.61 46.99 49.53
C ALA A 148 25.62 46.85 48.35
N TRP A 149 24.33 47.13 48.59
CA TRP A 149 23.26 47.03 47.57
C TRP A 149 23.51 47.86 46.30
N ALA A 150 24.28 48.95 46.38
CA ALA A 150 24.69 49.73 45.23
C ALA A 150 25.48 48.90 44.19
N ASN A 151 26.15 47.83 44.62
CA ASN A 151 26.93 46.94 43.75
C ASN A 151 26.13 45.72 43.26
N TYR A 152 24.83 45.63 43.57
CA TYR A 152 24.02 44.47 43.19
C TYR A 152 24.05 44.22 41.67
N GLY A 153 23.90 45.27 40.86
CA GLY A 153 23.89 45.14 39.39
C GLY A 153 25.22 44.64 38.81
N SER A 154 26.35 45.16 39.31
CA SER A 154 27.67 44.75 38.83
C SER A 154 28.01 43.31 39.26
N VAL A 155 27.69 42.93 40.50
CA VAL A 155 27.89 41.56 40.99
C VAL A 155 26.98 40.59 40.24
N TRP A 156 25.69 40.92 40.06
CA TRP A 156 24.75 40.10 39.30
C TRP A 156 25.25 39.85 37.87
N TRP A 157 25.70 40.92 37.19
CA TRP A 157 26.18 40.84 35.81
C TRP A 157 27.38 39.88 35.68
N VAL A 158 28.38 40.07 36.53
CA VAL A 158 29.61 39.26 36.51
C VAL A 158 29.33 37.81 36.90
N TRP A 159 28.42 37.57 37.84
CA TRP A 159 28.01 36.23 38.25
C TRP A 159 27.29 35.48 37.14
N TRP A 160 26.29 36.12 36.54
CA TRP A 160 25.53 35.58 35.41
C TRP A 160 26.47 35.20 34.26
N LEU A 161 27.46 36.03 33.97
CA LEU A 161 28.40 35.83 32.88
C LEU A 161 29.29 34.59 33.09
N GLY A 162 29.74 34.34 34.34
CA GLY A 162 30.50 33.15 34.71
C GLY A 162 29.69 31.85 34.60
N ASP A 163 28.46 31.86 35.13
CA ASP A 163 27.54 30.71 35.12
C ASP A 163 27.09 30.38 33.69
N ALA A 164 26.76 31.41 32.89
CA ALA A 164 26.43 31.28 31.47
C ALA A 164 27.55 30.57 30.68
N MET A 165 28.82 30.89 30.94
CA MET A 165 29.94 30.21 30.28
C MET A 165 30.10 28.76 30.72
N GLY A 166 29.84 28.47 32.00
CA GLY A 166 29.79 27.11 32.52
C GLY A 166 28.78 26.27 31.75
N ALA A 167 27.56 26.79 31.61
CA ALA A 167 26.49 26.15 30.85
C ALA A 167 26.82 26.01 29.36
N LEU A 168 27.44 27.02 28.74
CA LEU A 168 27.69 27.05 27.29
C LEU A 168 28.91 26.23 26.84
N VAL A 169 29.95 26.13 27.67
CA VAL A 169 31.23 25.48 27.31
C VAL A 169 31.33 24.07 27.89
N VAL A 170 30.87 23.86 29.12
CA VAL A 170 31.13 22.60 29.85
C VAL A 170 29.97 21.60 29.70
N ALA A 171 28.72 22.07 29.78
CA ALA A 171 27.57 21.17 29.65
C ALA A 171 27.51 20.44 28.29
N PRO A 172 27.72 21.10 27.13
CA PRO A 172 27.64 20.44 25.82
C PRO A 172 28.68 19.35 25.63
N VAL A 173 29.89 19.53 26.18
CA VAL A 173 30.94 18.50 26.12
C VAL A 173 30.50 17.26 26.89
N LEU A 174 30.01 17.43 28.12
CA LEU A 174 29.56 16.29 28.94
C LEU A 174 28.37 15.57 28.32
N LEU A 175 27.41 16.31 27.75
CA LEU A 175 26.22 15.76 27.11
C LEU A 175 26.58 14.95 25.86
N THR A 176 27.35 15.52 24.93
CA THR A 176 27.66 14.90 23.64
C THR A 176 28.56 13.66 23.76
N TRP A 177 29.43 13.61 24.77
CA TRP A 177 30.34 12.48 25.02
C TRP A 177 29.75 11.36 25.91
N SER A 178 28.64 11.62 26.60
CA SER A 178 28.03 10.64 27.54
C SER A 178 27.45 9.38 26.89
N ARG A 179 26.91 9.49 25.67
CA ARG A 179 26.12 8.41 25.03
C ARG A 179 26.97 7.34 24.33
N GLN A 180 28.16 7.69 23.83
CA GLN A 180 29.10 6.75 23.19
C GLN A 180 30.55 7.12 23.54
N PRO A 181 31.08 6.62 24.67
CA PRO A 181 32.44 6.96 25.12
C PRO A 181 33.55 6.31 24.27
N ARG A 182 33.21 5.35 23.40
CA ARG A 182 34.15 4.73 22.45
C ARG A 182 33.82 5.19 21.04
N LEU A 183 34.71 6.00 20.48
CA LEU A 183 34.69 6.39 19.08
C LEU A 183 35.30 5.26 18.25
N ALA A 184 34.49 4.61 17.41
CA ALA A 184 34.97 3.71 16.37
C ALA A 184 35.42 4.55 15.14
N LEU A 185 36.41 5.41 15.33
CA LEU A 185 36.97 6.20 14.24
C LEU A 185 37.99 5.36 13.46
N PRO A 186 38.02 5.46 12.12
CA PRO A 186 39.12 4.91 11.34
C PRO A 186 40.43 5.62 11.73
N LEU A 187 41.57 4.91 11.66
CA LEU A 187 42.89 5.43 12.07
C LEU A 187 43.22 6.81 11.46
N ARG A 188 42.81 7.03 10.20
CA ARG A 188 42.95 8.32 9.52
C ARG A 188 42.27 9.47 10.27
N GLN A 189 41.03 9.28 10.72
CA GLN A 189 40.29 10.31 11.44
C GLN A 189 40.86 10.55 12.85
N VAL A 190 41.47 9.53 13.47
CA VAL A 190 42.22 9.70 14.73
C VAL A 190 43.45 10.58 14.51
N VAL A 191 44.22 10.33 13.46
CA VAL A 191 45.38 11.17 13.10
C VAL A 191 44.95 12.61 12.80
N GLU A 192 43.88 12.79 12.02
CA GLU A 192 43.32 14.12 11.73
C GLU A 192 42.86 14.84 13.01
N ALA A 193 42.23 14.14 13.96
CA ALA A 193 41.79 14.72 15.23
C ALA A 193 42.97 15.13 16.12
N VAL A 194 44.00 14.29 16.22
CA VAL A 194 45.23 14.60 16.97
C VAL A 194 45.96 15.78 16.33
N GLY A 195 46.07 15.80 14.99
CA GLY A 195 46.68 16.90 14.25
C GLY A 195 45.93 18.22 14.43
N LEU A 196 44.60 18.19 14.37
CA LEU A 196 43.76 19.35 14.63
C LEU A 196 43.92 19.87 16.07
N LEU A 197 43.92 18.97 17.06
CA LEU A 197 44.10 19.34 18.45
C LEU A 197 45.48 19.99 18.69
N ALA A 198 46.54 19.40 18.12
CA ALA A 198 47.89 19.97 18.21
C ALA A 198 47.96 21.36 17.55
N ALA A 199 47.38 21.53 16.36
CA ALA A 199 47.32 22.81 15.67
C ALA A 199 46.53 23.85 16.46
N LEU A 200 45.42 23.46 17.07
CA LEU A 200 44.57 24.32 17.89
C LEU A 200 45.26 24.74 19.20
N VAL A 201 46.04 23.85 19.82
CA VAL A 201 46.88 24.20 20.99
C VAL A 201 48.01 25.15 20.58
N ILE A 202 48.72 24.88 19.48
CA ILE A 202 49.80 25.77 18.98
C ILE A 202 49.24 27.16 18.65
N ALA A 203 48.13 27.22 17.90
CA ALA A 203 47.47 28.48 17.58
C ALA A 203 46.94 29.17 18.85
N GLY A 204 46.38 28.42 19.80
CA GLY A 204 45.90 28.94 21.07
C GLY A 204 47.01 29.51 21.94
N GLU A 205 48.17 28.83 22.06
CA GLU A 205 49.34 29.35 22.77
C GLU A 205 49.96 30.56 22.08
N PHE A 206 50.03 30.55 20.75
CA PHE A 206 50.44 31.73 19.98
C PHE A 206 49.50 32.92 20.25
N VAL A 207 48.18 32.64 20.34
CA VAL A 207 47.18 33.70 20.46
C VAL A 207 47.00 34.20 21.89
N PHE A 208 47.03 33.32 22.89
CA PHE A 208 46.69 33.61 24.29
C PHE A 208 47.89 33.53 25.24
N GLY A 209 48.98 32.87 24.85
CA GLY A 209 50.16 32.62 25.69
C GLY A 209 51.20 33.74 25.74
N GLY A 210 50.94 34.90 25.11
CA GLY A 210 51.78 36.09 25.25
C GLY A 210 53.04 36.12 24.37
N PHE A 211 53.13 35.30 23.32
CA PHE A 211 54.26 35.25 22.38
C PHE A 211 54.40 36.48 21.45
N TYR A 212 53.56 37.51 21.58
CA TYR A 212 53.52 38.64 20.66
C TYR A 212 54.65 39.65 20.83
N ILE A 213 55.16 40.15 19.70
CA ILE A 213 55.99 41.35 19.62
C ILE A 213 55.06 42.57 19.69
N SER A 214 55.42 43.59 20.49
CA SER A 214 54.60 44.78 20.81
C SER A 214 54.06 45.58 19.60
N GLN A 215 54.51 45.32 18.38
CA GLN A 215 54.06 45.98 17.15
C GLN A 215 52.78 45.38 16.52
N VAL A 216 52.35 44.17 16.91
CA VAL A 216 51.16 43.50 16.31
C VAL A 216 49.97 43.43 17.30
N ALA A 217 50.12 43.98 18.51
CA ALA A 217 49.16 43.89 19.61
C ALA A 217 47.77 44.51 19.31
N ASN A 218 47.66 45.39 18.30
CA ASN A 218 46.41 46.05 17.92
C ASN A 218 45.57 45.25 16.90
N TYR A 219 46.05 44.11 16.39
CA TYR A 219 45.29 43.29 15.44
C TYR A 219 44.43 42.23 16.17
N PRO A 220 43.23 41.90 15.66
CA PRO A 220 42.30 40.99 16.33
C PRO A 220 42.69 39.52 16.09
N LEU A 221 43.88 39.11 16.55
CA LEU A 221 44.48 37.80 16.30
C LEU A 221 43.71 36.62 16.91
N ALA A 222 42.80 36.90 17.86
CA ALA A 222 41.88 35.91 18.43
C ALA A 222 41.04 35.17 17.37
N TYR A 223 40.74 35.81 16.23
CA TYR A 223 39.96 35.18 15.15
C TYR A 223 40.72 34.09 14.36
N ILE A 224 42.05 33.97 14.51
CA ILE A 224 42.85 32.89 13.88
C ILE A 224 42.39 31.50 14.34
N ILE A 225 41.72 31.42 15.49
CA ILE A 225 41.22 30.17 16.06
C ILE A 225 39.96 29.65 15.32
N PHE A 226 39.15 30.54 14.73
CA PHE A 226 37.87 30.17 14.11
C PHE A 226 37.98 29.12 13.01
N PRO A 227 38.94 29.20 12.05
CA PRO A 227 39.13 28.14 11.05
C PRO A 227 39.31 26.74 11.64
N PHE A 228 40.03 26.60 12.77
CA PHE A 228 40.24 25.31 13.42
C PHE A 228 38.96 24.80 14.09
N VAL A 229 38.19 25.69 14.73
CA VAL A 229 36.92 25.34 15.38
C VAL A 229 35.84 25.00 14.32
N ILE A 230 35.78 25.75 13.22
CA ILE A 230 34.93 25.47 12.06
C ILE A 230 35.31 24.13 11.44
N TRP A 231 36.61 23.86 11.26
CA TRP A 231 37.07 22.57 10.78
C TRP A 231 36.69 21.42 11.73
N ALA A 232 36.79 21.64 13.05
CA ALA A 232 36.35 20.68 14.04
C ALA A 232 34.85 20.36 13.91
N ALA A 233 34.01 21.39 13.73
CA ALA A 233 32.57 21.26 13.50
C ALA A 233 32.25 20.50 12.20
N PHE A 234 32.93 20.85 11.10
CA PHE A 234 32.70 20.21 9.80
C PHE A 234 33.14 18.75 9.79
N ARG A 235 34.32 18.45 10.35
CA ARG A 235 34.95 17.13 10.23
C ARG A 235 34.49 16.14 11.29
N PHE A 236 34.29 16.61 12.52
CA PHE A 236 34.00 15.75 13.68
C PHE A 236 32.64 16.07 14.31
N GLY A 237 31.81 16.87 13.62
CA GLY A 237 30.45 17.22 14.04
C GLY A 237 30.41 17.93 15.38
N GLN A 238 29.33 17.67 16.13
CA GLN A 238 29.08 18.33 17.41
C GLN A 238 30.19 18.11 18.43
N ARG A 239 30.71 16.88 18.54
CA ARG A 239 31.78 16.53 19.49
C ARG A 239 33.08 17.28 19.19
N GLY A 240 33.42 17.41 17.92
CA GLY A 240 34.56 18.21 17.47
C GLY A 240 34.42 19.66 17.89
N ALA A 241 33.29 20.27 17.54
CA ALA A 241 32.98 21.66 17.85
C ALA A 241 33.09 21.96 19.36
N VAL A 242 32.35 21.24 20.20
CA VAL A 242 32.31 21.51 21.65
C VAL A 242 33.65 21.22 22.33
N THR A 243 34.40 20.21 21.87
CA THR A 243 35.73 19.90 22.42
C THR A 243 36.76 20.96 22.03
N ALA A 244 36.75 21.42 20.76
CA ALA A 244 37.61 22.50 20.31
C ALA A 244 37.30 23.80 21.07
N THR A 245 36.01 24.15 21.24
CA THR A 245 35.56 25.28 22.04
C THR A 245 36.07 25.19 23.49
N LEU A 246 35.98 24.03 24.14
CA LEU A 246 36.48 23.85 25.50
C LEU A 246 38.01 24.05 25.61
N VAL A 247 38.77 23.53 24.65
CA VAL A 247 40.24 23.70 24.65
C VAL A 247 40.61 25.16 24.45
N VAL A 248 40.01 25.84 23.47
CA VAL A 248 40.24 27.27 23.22
C VAL A 248 39.84 28.11 24.43
N ALA A 249 38.66 27.86 25.01
CA ALA A 249 38.20 28.55 26.20
C ALA A 249 39.18 28.35 27.37
N SER A 250 39.71 27.14 27.56
CA SER A 250 40.69 26.84 28.61
C SER A 250 42.01 27.61 28.41
N LEU A 251 42.53 27.66 27.19
CA LEU A 251 43.75 28.42 26.85
C LEU A 251 43.53 29.93 27.00
N ALA A 252 42.37 30.43 26.57
CA ALA A 252 42.00 31.83 26.72
C ALA A 252 41.83 32.23 28.19
N VAL A 253 41.23 31.38 29.02
CA VAL A 253 41.14 31.57 30.48
C VAL A 253 42.54 31.63 31.07
N TRP A 254 43.41 30.69 30.72
CA TRP A 254 44.78 30.62 31.24
C TRP A 254 45.61 31.86 30.91
N GLY A 255 45.62 32.27 29.64
CA GLY A 255 46.34 33.48 29.20
C GLY A 255 45.82 34.74 29.90
N THR A 256 44.51 34.95 29.86
CA THR A 256 43.86 36.10 30.52
C THR A 256 44.13 36.09 32.03
N ALA A 257 44.16 34.92 32.65
CA ALA A 257 44.43 34.79 34.08
C ALA A 257 45.87 35.17 34.46
N GLN A 258 46.82 34.93 33.57
CA GLN A 258 48.22 35.34 33.73
C GLN A 258 48.49 36.80 33.36
N GLY A 259 47.46 37.54 32.93
CA GLY A 259 47.62 38.92 32.46
C GLY A 259 48.30 39.02 31.09
N VAL A 260 48.24 37.96 30.29
CA VAL A 260 48.74 37.94 28.90
C VAL A 260 47.61 37.66 27.91
N GLY A 261 47.83 38.01 26.64
CA GLY A 261 46.87 37.78 25.56
C GLY A 261 45.92 38.95 25.30
N PRO A 262 45.07 38.82 24.27
CA PRO A 262 44.34 39.95 23.64
C PRO A 262 43.18 40.49 24.48
N PHE A 263 42.75 39.76 25.51
CA PHE A 263 41.61 40.16 26.33
C PHE A 263 42.02 40.98 27.55
N VAL A 264 43.31 41.13 27.83
CA VAL A 264 43.78 41.88 29.01
C VAL A 264 43.71 43.37 28.71
N GLN A 265 42.85 44.07 29.44
CA GLN A 265 42.60 45.51 29.32
C GLN A 265 42.86 46.24 30.64
N GLY A 266 42.82 47.58 30.62
CA GLY A 266 43.05 48.41 31.81
C GLY A 266 42.03 48.22 32.94
N THR A 267 40.86 47.62 32.66
CA THR A 267 39.85 47.25 33.68
C THR A 267 39.50 45.76 33.60
N ILE A 268 39.15 45.18 34.75
CA ILE A 268 38.70 43.79 34.86
C ILE A 268 37.40 43.59 34.07
N GLU A 269 36.46 44.54 34.18
CA GLU A 269 35.19 44.48 33.47
C GLU A 269 35.37 44.47 31.95
N ALA A 270 36.28 45.29 31.41
CA ALA A 270 36.60 45.28 29.99
C ALA A 270 37.26 43.97 29.56
N SER A 271 38.13 43.42 30.42
CA SER A 271 38.82 42.15 30.13
C SER A 271 37.86 40.97 30.10
N LEU A 272 36.96 40.90 31.08
CA LEU A 272 35.89 39.90 31.15
C LEU A 272 34.95 40.05 29.94
N LEU A 273 34.48 41.26 29.65
CA LEU A 273 33.55 41.50 28.54
C LEU A 273 34.12 41.02 27.19
N LEU A 274 35.40 41.31 26.90
CA LEU A 274 36.05 40.85 25.67
C LEU A 274 36.23 39.32 25.64
N PHE A 275 36.70 38.73 26.74
CA PHE A 275 36.86 37.29 26.87
C PHE A 275 35.51 36.56 26.68
N HIS A 276 34.49 37.00 27.39
CA HIS A 276 33.14 36.43 27.38
C HIS A 276 32.46 36.61 26.03
N GLY A 277 32.57 37.79 25.42
CA GLY A 277 32.08 38.04 24.07
C GLY A 277 32.71 37.08 23.06
N PHE A 278 34.03 36.94 23.09
CA PHE A 278 34.75 36.03 22.21
C PHE A 278 34.33 34.56 22.39
N VAL A 279 34.36 34.04 23.63
CA VAL A 279 34.02 32.63 23.90
C VAL A 279 32.55 32.35 23.60
N SER A 280 31.64 33.27 23.93
CA SER A 280 30.20 33.13 23.63
C SER A 280 29.96 33.05 22.14
N THR A 281 30.49 34.01 21.38
CA THR A 281 30.33 34.05 19.92
C THR A 281 30.91 32.78 19.29
N MET A 282 32.12 32.39 19.67
CA MET A 282 32.74 31.16 19.16
C MET A 282 31.94 29.90 19.51
N ALA A 283 31.52 29.74 20.77
CA ALA A 283 30.79 28.56 21.22
C ALA A 283 29.41 28.44 20.54
N ILE A 284 28.66 29.54 20.47
CA ILE A 284 27.35 29.60 19.81
C ILE A 284 27.52 29.31 18.31
N THR A 285 28.44 29.99 17.62
CA THR A 285 28.67 29.78 16.18
C THR A 285 29.10 28.35 15.89
N ALA A 286 30.05 27.80 16.66
CA ALA A 286 30.54 26.43 16.45
C ALA A 286 29.44 25.38 16.67
N MET A 287 28.64 25.56 17.73
CA MET A 287 27.54 24.66 18.08
C MET A 287 26.38 24.73 17.07
N LEU A 288 25.99 25.92 16.63
CA LEU A 288 24.93 26.09 15.62
C LEU A 288 25.38 25.60 14.25
N LEU A 289 26.64 25.86 13.86
CA LEU A 289 27.19 25.37 12.60
C LEU A 289 27.24 23.83 12.57
N ALA A 290 27.74 23.21 13.65
CA ALA A 290 27.79 21.75 13.74
C ALA A 290 26.38 21.13 13.71
N ALA A 291 25.40 21.74 14.39
CA ALA A 291 24.01 21.30 14.35
C ALA A 291 23.38 21.46 12.95
N ALA A 292 23.59 22.59 12.28
CA ALA A 292 23.09 22.82 10.92
C ALA A 292 23.68 21.83 9.90
N LEU A 293 24.98 21.53 10.02
CA LEU A 293 25.65 20.53 9.18
C LEU A 293 25.12 19.11 9.47
N ALA A 294 24.87 18.77 10.73
CA ALA A 294 24.33 17.47 11.10
C ALA A 294 22.88 17.28 10.61
N GLU A 295 22.01 18.28 10.77
CA GLU A 295 20.64 18.23 10.23
C GLU A 295 20.64 18.10 8.71
N ARG A 296 21.50 18.85 8.01
CA ARG A 296 21.65 18.73 6.56
C ARG A 296 22.08 17.32 6.14
N ASN A 297 23.11 16.76 6.78
CA ASN A 297 23.60 15.43 6.44
C ASN A 297 22.54 14.35 6.72
N GLN A 298 21.80 14.45 7.82
CA GLN A 298 20.69 13.55 8.12
C GLN A 298 19.56 13.66 7.10
N ALA A 299 19.24 14.87 6.64
CA ALA A 299 18.24 15.07 5.59
C ALA A 299 18.68 14.50 4.23
N GLU A 300 19.96 14.66 3.88
CA GLU A 300 20.55 14.08 2.66
C GLU A 300 20.57 12.54 2.71
N GLU A 301 20.95 11.95 3.85
CA GLU A 301 20.90 10.49 4.06
C GLU A 301 19.47 9.95 4.03
N ALA A 302 18.53 10.59 4.72
CA ALA A 302 17.12 10.19 4.71
C ALA A 302 16.53 10.26 3.28
N LEU A 303 16.87 11.30 2.51
CA LEU A 303 16.46 11.41 1.11
C LEU A 303 17.07 10.27 0.27
N LYS A 304 18.33 9.92 0.52
CA LYS A 304 19.01 8.82 -0.18
C LYS A 304 18.39 7.46 0.16
N GLU A 305 18.10 7.19 1.43
CA GLU A 305 17.42 5.98 1.90
C GLU A 305 16.01 5.88 1.33
N GLN A 306 15.24 6.96 1.35
CA GLN A 306 13.89 6.98 0.78
C GLN A 306 13.91 6.73 -0.73
N ARG A 307 14.86 7.33 -1.46
CA ARG A 307 15.06 7.05 -2.90
C ARG A 307 15.45 5.60 -3.15
N ALA A 308 16.34 5.04 -2.34
CA ALA A 308 16.76 3.64 -2.45
C ALA A 308 15.58 2.68 -2.17
N PHE A 309 14.77 2.96 -1.15
CA PHE A 309 13.58 2.19 -0.82
C PHE A 309 12.56 2.21 -1.97
N LEU A 310 12.23 3.39 -2.50
CA LEU A 310 11.32 3.51 -3.65
C LEU A 310 11.85 2.75 -4.87
N ARG A 311 13.16 2.78 -5.09
CA ARG A 311 13.80 2.02 -6.17
C ARG A 311 13.63 0.51 -5.96
N GLN A 312 13.91 0.01 -4.75
CA GLN A 312 13.72 -1.40 -4.42
C GLN A 312 12.27 -1.86 -4.59
N VAL A 313 11.29 -1.06 -4.16
CA VAL A 313 9.86 -1.39 -4.32
C VAL A 313 9.50 -1.58 -5.80
N ILE A 314 10.01 -0.70 -6.66
CA ILE A 314 9.76 -0.76 -8.11
C ILE A 314 10.52 -1.95 -8.76
N ASP A 315 11.75 -2.23 -8.31
CA ASP A 315 12.60 -3.29 -8.88
C ASP A 315 12.19 -4.71 -8.45
N ILE A 316 11.54 -4.88 -7.30
CA ILE A 316 10.98 -6.18 -6.88
C ILE A 316 9.75 -6.56 -7.70
N ASN A 317 9.10 -5.59 -8.36
CA ASN A 317 7.91 -5.85 -9.16
C ASN A 317 8.30 -6.62 -10.44
N PRO A 318 7.71 -7.81 -10.71
CA PRO A 318 8.03 -8.61 -11.88
C PRO A 318 7.46 -8.03 -13.19
N HIS A 319 6.53 -7.07 -13.11
CA HIS A 319 6.02 -6.34 -14.27
C HIS A 319 7.04 -5.30 -14.74
N LEU A 320 7.06 -5.04 -16.04
CA LEU A 320 7.91 -4.02 -16.65
C LEU A 320 7.35 -2.64 -16.31
N ILE A 321 8.02 -1.89 -15.45
CA ILE A 321 7.62 -0.54 -15.06
C ILE A 321 8.63 0.45 -15.67
N PHE A 322 8.15 1.35 -16.51
CA PHE A 322 8.99 2.36 -17.16
C PHE A 322 8.29 3.72 -17.21
N ALA A 323 9.07 4.79 -17.21
CA ALA A 323 8.61 6.10 -17.63
C ALA A 323 9.46 6.61 -18.78
N LYS A 324 8.83 7.28 -19.74
CA LYS A 324 9.51 7.86 -20.91
C LYS A 324 9.15 9.33 -21.06
N ASP A 325 10.13 10.13 -21.46
CA ASP A 325 9.91 11.54 -21.80
C ASP A 325 9.22 11.70 -23.16
N ARG A 326 8.90 12.96 -23.48
CA ARG A 326 8.32 13.32 -24.77
C ARG A 326 9.19 12.98 -25.98
N ALA A 327 10.49 12.71 -25.83
CA ALA A 327 11.38 12.25 -26.89
C ALA A 327 11.45 10.71 -27.00
N GLY A 328 10.78 9.98 -26.10
CA GLY A 328 10.80 8.52 -26.03
C GLY A 328 11.98 7.96 -25.24
N ARG A 329 12.68 8.79 -24.47
CA ARG A 329 13.82 8.36 -23.65
C ARG A 329 13.34 7.84 -22.31
N PHE A 330 13.86 6.70 -21.85
CA PHE A 330 13.58 6.16 -20.52
C PHE A 330 14.06 7.12 -19.42
N THR A 331 13.14 7.65 -18.63
CA THR A 331 13.39 8.46 -17.43
C THR A 331 13.30 7.62 -16.16
N LEU A 332 12.60 6.48 -16.24
CA LEU A 332 12.51 5.45 -15.22
C LEU A 332 12.41 4.08 -15.91
N ALA A 333 13.02 3.06 -15.35
CA ALA A 333 12.92 1.67 -15.79
C ALA A 333 13.26 0.76 -14.61
N ASN A 334 12.40 -0.19 -14.27
CA ASN A 334 12.70 -1.14 -13.20
C ASN A 334 13.60 -2.27 -13.70
N GLN A 335 14.07 -3.11 -12.78
CA GLN A 335 14.93 -4.25 -13.11
C GLN A 335 14.32 -5.17 -14.18
N ALA A 336 13.01 -5.42 -14.14
CA ALA A 336 12.33 -6.25 -15.14
C ALA A 336 12.45 -5.69 -16.58
N VAL A 337 12.40 -4.36 -16.75
CA VAL A 337 12.62 -3.72 -18.06
C VAL A 337 14.07 -3.93 -18.51
N ALA A 338 15.04 -3.70 -17.62
CA ALA A 338 16.46 -3.88 -17.93
C ALA A 338 16.79 -5.33 -18.32
N ASP A 339 16.19 -6.30 -17.63
CA ASP A 339 16.35 -7.74 -17.91
C ASP A 339 15.79 -8.13 -19.29
N VAL A 340 14.63 -7.57 -19.67
CA VAL A 340 14.04 -7.82 -21.00
C VAL A 340 14.92 -7.27 -22.12
N PHE A 341 15.51 -6.09 -21.93
CA PHE A 341 16.45 -5.49 -22.88
C PHE A 341 17.91 -5.96 -22.72
N GLY A 342 18.19 -6.87 -21.77
CA GLY A 342 19.54 -7.43 -21.56
C GLY A 342 20.59 -6.38 -21.17
N THR A 343 20.19 -5.34 -20.45
CA THR A 343 21.03 -4.20 -20.06
C THR A 343 20.93 -3.95 -18.55
N THR A 344 21.56 -2.89 -18.06
CA THR A 344 21.43 -2.43 -16.67
C THR A 344 20.50 -1.23 -16.59
N ILE A 345 19.94 -0.99 -15.40
CA ILE A 345 19.14 0.20 -15.11
C ILE A 345 19.92 1.49 -15.44
N GLU A 346 21.21 1.53 -15.13
CA GLU A 346 22.05 2.71 -15.37
C GLU A 346 22.25 3.00 -16.86
N GLU A 347 22.33 1.95 -17.69
CA GLU A 347 22.56 2.06 -19.13
C GLU A 347 21.29 2.38 -19.93
N ILE A 348 20.12 1.90 -19.47
CA ILE A 348 18.84 2.13 -20.15
C ILE A 348 18.33 3.56 -19.97
N LEU A 349 18.66 4.22 -18.86
CA LEU A 349 18.20 5.59 -18.61
C LEU A 349 18.77 6.59 -19.63
N GLY A 350 17.89 7.40 -20.22
CA GLY A 350 18.21 8.37 -21.26
C GLY A 350 18.26 7.80 -22.69
N LYS A 351 18.15 6.49 -22.84
CA LYS A 351 18.07 5.77 -24.13
C LYS A 351 16.62 5.59 -24.57
N THR A 352 16.40 5.25 -25.84
CA THR A 352 15.06 4.94 -26.38
C THR A 352 14.92 3.45 -26.66
N ASP A 353 13.70 2.96 -26.95
CA ASP A 353 13.50 1.56 -27.32
C ASP A 353 14.37 1.13 -28.52
N ALA A 354 14.62 2.05 -29.45
CA ALA A 354 15.43 1.81 -30.64
C ALA A 354 16.92 1.57 -30.36
N ASP A 355 17.41 1.92 -29.17
CA ASP A 355 18.79 1.64 -28.77
C ASP A 355 18.99 0.14 -28.42
N PHE A 356 17.91 -0.59 -28.12
CA PHE A 356 17.96 -1.99 -27.66
C PHE A 356 17.18 -2.96 -28.56
N ASN A 357 16.10 -2.48 -29.18
CA ASN A 357 15.26 -3.26 -30.06
C ASN A 357 15.52 -2.89 -31.53
N PRO A 358 16.06 -3.80 -32.35
CA PRO A 358 16.37 -3.52 -33.76
C PRO A 358 15.13 -3.43 -34.65
N GLU A 359 13.94 -3.78 -34.16
CA GLU A 359 12.71 -3.81 -34.95
C GLU A 359 12.03 -2.43 -35.02
N THR A 360 12.33 -1.67 -36.08
CA THR A 360 11.87 -0.27 -36.26
C THR A 360 10.34 -0.11 -36.21
N ALA A 361 9.58 -1.07 -36.75
CA ALA A 361 8.13 -1.00 -36.77
C ALA A 361 7.52 -1.06 -35.36
N GLN A 362 8.10 -1.88 -34.48
CA GLN A 362 7.68 -2.02 -33.09
C GLN A 362 8.01 -0.76 -32.28
N ASN A 363 9.21 -0.20 -32.46
CA ASN A 363 9.62 1.04 -31.79
C ASN A 363 8.72 2.24 -32.18
N GLU A 364 8.36 2.37 -33.46
CA GLU A 364 7.44 3.40 -33.94
C GLU A 364 6.02 3.23 -33.37
N HIS A 365 5.57 1.98 -33.20
CA HIS A 365 4.28 1.69 -32.57
C HIS A 365 4.25 2.13 -31.11
N PHE A 366 5.24 1.72 -30.31
CA PHE A 366 5.36 2.14 -28.91
C PHE A 366 5.42 3.66 -28.78
N ARG A 367 6.21 4.30 -29.64
CA ARG A 367 6.39 5.75 -29.66
C ARG A 367 5.10 6.50 -29.96
N ARG A 368 4.31 5.99 -30.92
CA ARG A 368 3.00 6.55 -31.26
C ARG A 368 2.06 6.49 -30.07
N ASP A 369 2.00 5.35 -29.39
CA ASP A 369 1.13 5.18 -28.23
C ASP A 369 1.54 6.03 -27.04
N ASP A 370 2.85 6.18 -26.81
CA ASP A 370 3.39 7.06 -25.77
C ASP A 370 2.98 8.53 -26.01
N LEU A 371 3.08 8.99 -27.28
CA LEU A 371 2.66 10.34 -27.67
C LEU A 371 1.14 10.54 -27.60
N ASP A 372 0.37 9.54 -28.01
CA ASP A 372 -1.09 9.56 -27.94
C ASP A 372 -1.57 9.80 -26.50
N VAL A 373 -1.02 9.05 -25.54
CA VAL A 373 -1.31 9.23 -24.10
C VAL A 373 -0.90 10.61 -23.60
N MET A 374 0.31 11.09 -23.96
CA MET A 374 0.78 12.41 -23.53
C MET A 374 0.04 13.59 -24.19
N ASN A 375 -0.54 13.40 -25.38
CA ASN A 375 -1.27 14.45 -26.09
C ASN A 375 -2.76 14.49 -25.70
N THR A 376 -3.38 13.33 -25.48
CA THR A 376 -4.80 13.23 -25.09
C THR A 376 -5.01 13.38 -23.58
N LEU A 377 -3.97 13.19 -22.77
CA LEU A 377 -4.01 13.11 -21.32
C LEU A 377 -4.93 11.99 -20.79
N GLN A 378 -5.25 11.02 -21.65
CA GLN A 378 -6.06 9.85 -21.30
C GLN A 378 -5.16 8.62 -21.14
N GLU A 379 -5.51 7.75 -20.22
CA GLU A 379 -4.84 6.46 -20.11
C GLU A 379 -5.16 5.56 -21.29
N LYS A 380 -4.20 4.70 -21.66
CA LYS A 380 -4.35 3.74 -22.75
C LYS A 380 -4.07 2.35 -22.22
N PHE A 381 -5.06 1.46 -22.40
CA PHE A 381 -4.95 0.04 -22.12
C PHE A 381 -4.72 -0.71 -23.44
N ILE A 382 -3.61 -1.43 -23.52
CA ILE A 382 -3.21 -2.22 -24.68
C ILE A 382 -3.37 -3.69 -24.28
N THR A 383 -4.38 -4.35 -24.85
CA THR A 383 -4.79 -5.71 -24.48
C THR A 383 -3.70 -6.74 -24.77
N GLU A 384 -3.07 -6.61 -25.95
CA GLU A 384 -1.96 -7.44 -26.40
C GLU A 384 -1.01 -6.59 -27.25
N GLU A 385 0.25 -6.54 -26.85
CA GLU A 385 1.38 -6.14 -27.68
C GLU A 385 2.50 -7.15 -27.52
N TYR A 386 3.53 -7.10 -28.35
CA TYR A 386 4.70 -7.95 -28.17
C TYR A 386 5.97 -7.11 -28.16
N ILE A 387 6.99 -7.63 -27.49
CA ILE A 387 8.35 -7.10 -27.49
C ILE A 387 9.33 -8.22 -27.85
N THR A 388 10.37 -7.86 -28.59
CA THR A 388 11.50 -8.76 -28.82
C THR A 388 12.53 -8.55 -27.71
N ASP A 389 12.76 -9.57 -26.88
CA ASP A 389 13.76 -9.52 -25.81
C ASP A 389 15.20 -9.57 -26.35
N ALA A 390 16.18 -9.28 -25.50
CA ALA A 390 17.60 -9.28 -25.91
C ALA A 390 18.13 -10.64 -26.41
N ALA A 391 17.45 -11.74 -26.09
CA ALA A 391 17.77 -13.07 -26.61
C ALA A 391 17.10 -13.34 -27.96
N GLY A 392 16.37 -12.37 -28.53
CA GLY A 392 15.63 -12.49 -29.77
C GLY A 392 14.31 -13.24 -29.63
N ARG A 393 13.80 -13.44 -28.40
CA ARG A 393 12.52 -14.13 -28.16
C ARG A 393 11.38 -13.12 -28.13
N ILE A 394 10.25 -13.51 -28.70
CA ILE A 394 9.02 -12.73 -28.64
C ILE A 394 8.38 -12.95 -27.28
N ARG A 395 8.14 -11.85 -26.56
CA ARG A 395 7.34 -11.82 -25.34
C ARG A 395 6.05 -11.06 -25.60
N TRP A 396 4.93 -11.63 -25.19
CA TRP A 396 3.63 -10.98 -25.28
C TRP A 396 3.35 -10.22 -24.00
N LEU A 397 2.94 -8.97 -24.13
CA LEU A 397 2.71 -8.04 -23.05
C LEU A 397 1.27 -7.54 -23.07
N GLN A 398 0.73 -7.29 -21.89
CA GLN A 398 -0.45 -6.46 -21.67
C GLN A 398 -0.03 -5.19 -20.95
N THR A 399 -0.38 -4.02 -21.48
CA THR A 399 0.24 -2.77 -21.02
C THR A 399 -0.78 -1.68 -20.72
N ILE A 400 -0.57 -1.01 -19.59
CA ILE A 400 -1.26 0.23 -19.22
C ILE A 400 -0.28 1.38 -19.36
N LYS A 401 -0.67 2.44 -20.06
CA LYS A 401 0.10 3.69 -20.20
C LYS A 401 -0.70 4.86 -19.63
N ARG A 402 -0.08 5.65 -18.75
CA ARG A 402 -0.69 6.82 -18.08
C ARG A 402 0.18 8.07 -18.23
N PRO A 403 -0.41 9.27 -18.42
CA PRO A 403 0.35 10.51 -18.48
C PRO A 403 0.81 10.95 -17.09
N ILE A 404 2.06 11.41 -16.98
CA ILE A 404 2.55 12.14 -15.80
C ILE A 404 2.48 13.64 -16.12
N LEU A 405 1.68 14.37 -15.34
CA LEU A 405 1.38 15.78 -15.54
C LEU A 405 2.40 16.69 -14.84
N ASP A 406 2.69 17.83 -15.47
CA ASP A 406 3.42 18.94 -14.87
C ASP A 406 2.48 19.88 -14.08
N ASN A 407 3.04 20.90 -13.44
CA ASN A 407 2.29 21.88 -12.65
C ASN A 407 1.33 22.75 -13.47
N ASN A 408 1.47 22.76 -14.81
CA ASN A 408 0.62 23.51 -15.73
C ASN A 408 -0.47 22.61 -16.36
N GLY A 409 -0.55 21.34 -15.96
CA GLY A 409 -1.53 20.37 -16.46
C GLY A 409 -1.15 19.66 -17.77
N GLY A 410 0.06 19.89 -18.30
CA GLY A 410 0.55 19.20 -19.49
C GLY A 410 1.29 17.91 -19.13
N ALA A 411 1.13 16.83 -19.90
CA ALA A 411 1.93 15.63 -19.70
C ALA A 411 3.38 15.85 -20.17
N TYR A 412 4.36 15.64 -19.30
CA TYR A 412 5.79 15.73 -19.66
C TYR A 412 6.45 14.35 -19.81
N GLN A 413 5.81 13.31 -19.26
CA GLN A 413 6.22 11.91 -19.36
C GLN A 413 5.01 10.98 -19.49
N VAL A 414 5.24 9.76 -19.94
CA VAL A 414 4.30 8.64 -19.86
C VAL A 414 4.86 7.58 -18.91
N LEU A 415 4.03 7.06 -18.01
CA LEU A 415 4.32 5.89 -17.17
C LEU A 415 3.65 4.67 -17.79
N GLY A 416 4.43 3.66 -18.13
CA GLY A 416 3.97 2.36 -18.61
C GLY A 416 4.17 1.27 -17.57
N VAL A 417 3.18 0.41 -17.42
CA VAL A 417 3.29 -0.88 -16.71
C VAL A 417 2.88 -1.97 -17.68
N ALA A 418 3.80 -2.88 -18.01
CA ALA A 418 3.57 -3.98 -18.91
C ALA A 418 3.73 -5.34 -18.19
N THR A 419 2.74 -6.21 -18.37
CA THR A 419 2.68 -7.54 -17.79
C THR A 419 2.99 -8.58 -18.86
N ASP A 420 3.97 -9.45 -18.60
CA ASP A 420 4.27 -10.56 -19.49
C ASP A 420 3.16 -11.63 -19.44
N ILE A 421 2.47 -11.81 -20.56
CA ILE A 421 1.38 -12.77 -20.76
C ILE A 421 1.78 -13.91 -21.71
N THR A 422 3.08 -14.06 -22.01
CA THR A 422 3.59 -15.07 -22.97
C THR A 422 3.16 -16.49 -22.60
N ALA A 423 3.31 -16.87 -21.32
CA ALA A 423 2.92 -18.19 -20.84
C ALA A 423 1.40 -18.43 -20.96
N HIS A 424 0.60 -17.39 -20.67
CA HIS A 424 -0.86 -17.46 -20.81
C HIS A 424 -1.27 -17.70 -22.26
N ARG A 425 -0.67 -16.94 -23.18
CA ARG A 425 -0.91 -17.08 -24.62
C ARG A 425 -0.47 -18.44 -25.17
N GLN A 426 0.72 -18.93 -24.78
CA GLN A 426 1.21 -20.25 -25.19
C GLN A 426 0.28 -21.38 -24.72
N ALA A 427 -0.22 -21.31 -23.49
CA ALA A 427 -1.19 -22.28 -22.98
C ALA A 427 -2.51 -22.26 -23.78
N GLN A 428 -2.98 -21.07 -24.18
CA GLN A 428 -4.17 -20.94 -25.04
C GLN A 428 -3.94 -21.51 -26.45
N GLU A 429 -2.79 -21.24 -27.06
CA GLU A 429 -2.44 -21.77 -28.38
C GLU A 429 -2.21 -23.29 -28.36
N GLU A 430 -1.57 -23.84 -27.32
CA GLU A 430 -1.41 -25.29 -27.14
C GLU A 430 -2.75 -25.99 -26.98
N LEU A 431 -3.66 -25.42 -26.18
CA LEU A 431 -5.01 -25.95 -26.02
C LEU A 431 -5.77 -25.98 -27.35
N GLN A 432 -5.64 -24.91 -28.14
CA GLN A 432 -6.29 -24.81 -29.46
C GLN A 432 -5.70 -25.82 -30.46
N ARG A 433 -4.37 -25.95 -30.53
CA ARG A 433 -3.72 -26.96 -31.38
C ARG A 433 -4.07 -28.38 -30.96
N TYR A 434 -4.15 -28.63 -29.65
CA TYR A 434 -4.53 -29.94 -29.14
C TYR A 434 -5.98 -30.29 -29.54
N LYS A 435 -6.87 -29.30 -29.53
CA LYS A 435 -8.25 -29.46 -30.02
C LYS A 435 -8.29 -29.79 -31.52
N GLU A 436 -7.56 -29.04 -32.34
CA GLU A 436 -7.50 -29.26 -33.79
C GLU A 436 -6.86 -30.62 -34.14
N TYR A 437 -5.78 -30.99 -33.44
CA TYR A 437 -5.14 -32.30 -33.57
C TYR A 437 -6.11 -33.46 -33.24
N LEU A 438 -6.89 -33.32 -32.17
CA LEU A 438 -7.90 -34.31 -31.81
C LEU A 438 -8.97 -34.44 -32.91
N GLU A 439 -9.43 -33.33 -33.47
CA GLU A 439 -10.42 -33.33 -34.55
C GLU A 439 -9.87 -33.98 -35.84
N GLU A 440 -8.61 -33.71 -36.19
CA GLU A 440 -7.96 -34.30 -37.36
C GLU A 440 -7.65 -35.79 -37.19
N LEU A 441 -7.17 -36.20 -36.00
CA LEU A 441 -6.89 -37.59 -35.67
C LEU A 441 -8.18 -38.44 -35.69
N VAL A 442 -9.29 -37.90 -35.20
CA VAL A 442 -10.61 -38.56 -35.29
C VAL A 442 -11.00 -38.77 -36.75
N LYS A 443 -10.77 -37.77 -37.60
CA LYS A 443 -11.09 -37.84 -39.03
C LYS A 443 -10.20 -38.85 -39.77
N GLU A 444 -8.90 -38.86 -39.52
CA GLU A 444 -7.93 -39.80 -40.10
C GLU A 444 -8.25 -41.25 -39.70
N ARG A 445 -8.49 -41.50 -38.40
CA ARG A 445 -8.86 -42.85 -37.92
C ARG A 445 -10.18 -43.35 -38.48
N THR A 446 -11.12 -42.46 -38.73
CA THR A 446 -12.38 -42.82 -39.37
C THR A 446 -12.17 -43.20 -40.84
N LEU A 447 -11.27 -42.52 -41.55
CA LEU A 447 -10.93 -42.81 -42.94
C LEU A 447 -10.13 -44.12 -43.08
N GLU A 448 -9.09 -44.31 -42.26
CA GLU A 448 -8.28 -45.54 -42.23
C GLU A 448 -9.13 -46.77 -41.93
N LEU A 449 -10.07 -46.67 -40.98
CA LEU A 449 -10.96 -47.76 -40.65
C LEU A 449 -11.88 -48.11 -41.83
N THR A 450 -12.33 -47.10 -42.57
CA THR A 450 -13.18 -47.29 -43.75
C THR A 450 -12.41 -47.94 -44.91
N GLU A 451 -11.15 -47.58 -45.11
CA GLU A 451 -10.27 -48.20 -46.12
C GLU A 451 -9.86 -49.63 -45.75
N ALA A 452 -9.51 -49.87 -44.48
CA ALA A 452 -9.17 -51.20 -43.99
C ALA A 452 -10.35 -52.18 -44.12
N VAL A 453 -11.58 -51.73 -43.85
CA VAL A 453 -12.80 -52.53 -44.05
C VAL A 453 -12.98 -52.89 -45.53
N LYS A 454 -12.82 -51.94 -46.46
CA LYS A 454 -12.92 -52.22 -47.91
C LYS A 454 -11.83 -53.17 -48.41
N GLN A 455 -10.63 -53.08 -47.86
CA GLN A 455 -9.51 -53.93 -48.25
C GLN A 455 -9.72 -55.38 -47.77
N LEU A 456 -10.23 -55.55 -46.54
CA LEU A 456 -10.61 -56.86 -45.99
C LEU A 456 -11.75 -57.53 -46.78
N GLU A 457 -12.75 -56.78 -47.23
CA GLU A 457 -13.85 -57.31 -48.05
C GLU A 457 -13.36 -57.86 -49.40
N ARG A 458 -12.36 -57.22 -50.00
CA ARG A 458 -11.75 -57.66 -51.25
C ARG A 458 -10.87 -58.92 -51.07
N GLU A 459 -10.10 -58.98 -49.98
CA GLU A 459 -9.21 -60.10 -49.69
C GLU A 459 -9.97 -61.40 -49.35
N ILE A 460 -11.14 -61.28 -48.70
CA ILE A 460 -12.04 -62.41 -48.39
C ILE A 460 -12.66 -63.01 -49.67
N THR A 461 -12.88 -62.19 -50.69
CA THR A 461 -13.51 -62.63 -51.96
C THR A 461 -12.53 -63.37 -52.86
N GLU A 462 -11.27 -62.90 -52.95
CA GLU A 462 -10.21 -63.52 -53.74
C GLU A 462 -9.73 -64.86 -53.15
N ARG A 463 -9.74 -65.01 -51.81
CA ARG A 463 -9.35 -66.26 -51.13
C ARG A 463 -10.33 -67.42 -51.36
N ARG A 464 -11.63 -67.13 -51.50
CA ARG A 464 -12.66 -68.15 -51.75
C ARG A 464 -12.59 -68.78 -53.15
N GLN A 465 -12.19 -68.02 -54.16
CA GLN A 465 -12.11 -68.53 -55.54
C GLN A 465 -10.83 -69.34 -55.83
N ALA A 466 -9.75 -69.13 -55.07
CA ALA A 466 -8.50 -69.88 -55.22
C ALA A 466 -8.51 -71.25 -54.48
N GLU A 467 -9.28 -71.36 -53.39
CA GLU A 467 -9.41 -72.62 -52.62
C GLU A 467 -10.28 -73.67 -53.35
N GLU A 468 -11.19 -73.23 -54.21
CA GLU A 468 -12.15 -74.12 -54.90
C GLU A 468 -11.54 -74.78 -56.16
N SER A 469 -10.63 -74.10 -56.88
CA SER A 469 -10.00 -74.66 -58.09
C SER A 469 -8.80 -75.57 -57.83
N LEU A 470 -8.21 -75.55 -56.62
CA LEU A 470 -7.08 -76.43 -56.26
C LEU A 470 -7.56 -77.77 -55.69
N ARG A 471 -8.76 -77.80 -55.09
CA ARG A 471 -9.32 -79.00 -54.45
C ARG A 471 -9.78 -80.07 -55.45
N GLU A 472 -10.23 -79.67 -56.65
CA GLU A 472 -10.83 -80.59 -57.62
C GLU A 472 -9.83 -81.44 -58.45
N SER A 473 -8.55 -81.09 -58.52
CA SER A 473 -7.58 -81.82 -59.38
C SER A 473 -6.81 -82.92 -58.63
N GLU A 474 -6.45 -82.68 -57.37
CA GLU A 474 -5.60 -83.60 -56.60
C GLU A 474 -6.36 -84.68 -55.84
N GLU A 475 -7.69 -84.53 -55.75
CA GLU A 475 -8.57 -85.54 -55.19
C GLU A 475 -8.65 -86.81 -56.02
N ARG A 476 -8.22 -86.83 -57.29
CA ARG A 476 -8.78 -87.91 -58.08
C ARG A 476 -8.19 -89.31 -57.86
N PHE A 477 -6.93 -89.52 -57.46
CA PHE A 477 -6.54 -90.93 -57.27
C PHE A 477 -5.34 -91.22 -56.38
N HIS A 478 -4.24 -90.46 -56.48
CA HIS A 478 -3.00 -90.85 -55.80
C HIS A 478 -2.87 -90.33 -54.37
N ARG A 479 -3.47 -89.16 -54.05
CA ARG A 479 -3.49 -88.68 -52.66
C ARG A 479 -4.45 -89.47 -51.77
N LEU A 480 -5.53 -90.08 -52.27
CA LEU A 480 -6.47 -90.83 -51.42
C LEU A 480 -5.81 -92.00 -50.66
N SER A 481 -4.74 -92.59 -51.18
CA SER A 481 -3.99 -93.66 -50.47
C SER A 481 -2.89 -93.11 -49.55
N ASP A 482 -2.19 -92.05 -49.94
CA ASP A 482 -1.07 -91.46 -49.16
C ASP A 482 -1.48 -90.33 -48.20
N ALA A 483 -2.68 -89.75 -48.33
CA ALA A 483 -3.22 -88.68 -47.49
C ALA A 483 -4.12 -89.19 -46.35
N THR A 484 -4.26 -90.52 -46.20
CA THR A 484 -4.77 -91.05 -44.94
C THR A 484 -3.67 -90.85 -43.89
N PHE A 485 -3.98 -90.15 -42.80
CA PHE A 485 -3.11 -90.08 -41.59
C PHE A 485 -2.92 -91.45 -40.94
N GLU A 486 -3.64 -92.45 -41.42
CA GLU A 486 -3.60 -93.84 -41.02
C GLU A 486 -2.59 -94.58 -41.92
N GLY A 487 -1.70 -95.33 -41.31
CA GLY A 487 -0.89 -96.31 -42.02
C GLY A 487 -1.77 -97.42 -42.56
N ILE A 488 -1.88 -97.52 -43.88
CA ILE A 488 -2.61 -98.61 -44.55
C ILE A 488 -1.62 -99.70 -44.90
N VAL A 489 -1.92 -100.92 -44.44
CA VAL A 489 -1.13 -102.12 -44.66
C VAL A 489 -2.01 -103.19 -45.28
N ILE A 490 -1.63 -103.66 -46.46
CA ILE A 490 -2.22 -104.83 -47.11
C ILE A 490 -1.32 -106.02 -46.79
N HIS A 491 -1.83 -107.02 -46.08
CA HIS A 491 -1.04 -108.18 -45.65
C HIS A 491 -1.81 -109.49 -45.76
N ASP A 492 -1.07 -110.59 -45.89
CA ASP A 492 -1.61 -111.95 -45.90
C ASP A 492 -0.98 -112.74 -44.74
N GLN A 493 -1.80 -113.26 -43.83
CA GLN A 493 -1.36 -113.97 -42.61
C GLN A 493 -0.21 -113.25 -41.85
N GLY A 494 -0.35 -111.93 -41.71
CA GLY A 494 0.62 -111.05 -41.07
C GLY A 494 1.81 -110.63 -41.93
N GLN A 495 2.00 -111.13 -43.15
CA GLN A 495 3.07 -110.72 -44.06
C GLN A 495 2.65 -109.58 -45.00
N ILE A 496 3.36 -108.45 -44.98
CA ILE A 496 2.97 -107.25 -45.70
C ILE A 496 3.22 -107.40 -47.21
N LEU A 497 2.14 -107.30 -47.99
CA LEU A 497 2.12 -107.33 -49.46
C LEU A 497 2.29 -105.94 -50.06
N ASP A 498 1.67 -104.93 -49.43
CA ASP A 498 1.79 -103.54 -49.82
C ASP A 498 1.49 -102.62 -48.63
N ALA A 499 2.02 -101.41 -48.63
CA ALA A 499 1.74 -100.42 -47.60
C ALA A 499 1.83 -99.00 -48.17
N ASN A 500 0.99 -98.09 -47.66
CA ASN A 500 1.08 -96.67 -48.03
C ASN A 500 2.28 -95.98 -47.36
N GLN A 501 2.64 -94.78 -47.84
CA GLN A 501 3.77 -94.04 -47.30
C GLN A 501 3.59 -93.69 -45.81
N SER A 502 2.36 -93.41 -45.37
CA SER A 502 2.02 -93.09 -43.99
C SER A 502 2.40 -94.20 -43.00
N PHE A 503 2.20 -95.47 -43.35
CA PHE A 503 2.59 -96.58 -42.47
C PHE A 503 4.11 -96.65 -42.29
N ALA A 504 4.87 -96.53 -43.38
CA ALA A 504 6.33 -96.58 -43.34
C ALA A 504 6.93 -95.45 -42.48
N LEU A 505 6.44 -94.22 -42.64
CA LEU A 505 6.83 -93.07 -41.82
C LEU A 505 6.43 -93.25 -40.34
N MET A 506 5.22 -93.75 -40.07
CA MET A 506 4.69 -93.96 -38.72
C MET A 506 5.56 -94.92 -37.90
N VAL A 507 6.05 -96.00 -38.52
CA VAL A 507 6.92 -96.98 -37.86
C VAL A 507 8.42 -96.68 -38.01
N GLY A 508 8.80 -95.62 -38.75
CA GLY A 508 10.19 -95.17 -38.93
C GLY A 508 11.03 -96.05 -39.87
N TYR A 509 10.40 -96.70 -40.84
CA TYR A 509 11.08 -97.50 -41.88
C TYR A 509 10.99 -96.83 -43.25
N GLU A 510 11.93 -97.12 -44.14
CA GLU A 510 11.80 -96.73 -45.54
C GLU A 510 10.69 -97.58 -46.22
N PRO A 511 9.86 -97.03 -47.12
CA PRO A 511 8.74 -97.76 -47.72
C PRO A 511 9.13 -99.10 -48.37
N ALA A 512 10.31 -99.16 -48.97
CA ALA A 512 10.84 -100.38 -49.57
C ALA A 512 11.23 -101.47 -48.55
N GLU A 513 11.53 -101.10 -47.29
CA GLU A 513 11.90 -102.03 -46.22
C GLU A 513 10.67 -102.69 -45.55
N VAL A 514 9.48 -102.13 -45.75
CA VAL A 514 8.25 -102.58 -45.08
C VAL A 514 7.64 -103.79 -45.77
N LYS A 515 7.70 -103.83 -47.10
CA LYS A 515 7.16 -104.93 -47.90
C LYS A 515 7.90 -106.23 -47.60
N GLY A 516 7.14 -107.30 -47.30
CA GLY A 516 7.66 -108.61 -46.94
C GLY A 516 7.95 -108.81 -45.44
N LYS A 517 7.91 -107.76 -44.61
CA LYS A 517 8.01 -107.89 -43.14
C LYS A 517 6.70 -108.39 -42.52
N ASN A 518 6.79 -108.89 -41.30
CA ASN A 518 5.61 -109.30 -40.53
C ASN A 518 5.07 -108.15 -39.68
N VAL A 519 3.75 -107.92 -39.69
CA VAL A 519 3.07 -106.84 -38.96
C VAL A 519 3.33 -106.86 -37.45
N LEU A 520 3.58 -108.04 -36.86
CA LEU A 520 3.88 -108.19 -35.43
C LEU A 520 5.21 -107.55 -35.01
N GLY A 521 6.12 -107.34 -35.98
CA GLY A 521 7.39 -106.65 -35.74
C GLY A 521 7.24 -105.17 -35.39
N PHE A 522 6.06 -104.59 -35.63
CA PHE A 522 5.75 -103.17 -35.40
C PHE A 522 4.87 -102.93 -34.16
N ALA A 523 4.71 -103.95 -33.31
CA ALA A 523 4.01 -103.85 -32.03
C ALA A 523 4.93 -104.23 -30.87
N THR A 524 4.68 -103.62 -29.71
CA THR A 524 5.35 -103.97 -28.45
C THR A 524 5.08 -105.44 -28.05
N PRO A 525 6.00 -106.11 -27.35
CA PRO A 525 5.87 -107.55 -27.05
C PRO A 525 4.55 -107.94 -26.39
N GLU A 526 4.03 -107.08 -25.51
CA GLU A 526 2.78 -107.27 -24.75
C GLU A 526 1.54 -107.38 -25.66
N TYR A 527 1.56 -106.75 -26.84
CA TYR A 527 0.40 -106.69 -27.76
C TYR A 527 0.52 -107.63 -28.95
N ARG A 528 1.63 -108.38 -29.10
CA ARG A 528 1.85 -109.28 -30.26
C ARG A 528 0.89 -110.47 -30.26
N ASP A 529 0.63 -111.06 -29.10
CA ASP A 529 -0.29 -112.20 -28.98
C ASP A 529 -1.72 -111.79 -29.33
N LEU A 530 -2.14 -110.60 -28.90
CA LEU A 530 -3.44 -110.01 -29.22
C LEU A 530 -3.59 -109.76 -30.73
N ILE A 531 -2.59 -109.15 -31.37
CA ILE A 531 -2.63 -108.88 -32.81
C ILE A 531 -2.63 -110.20 -33.61
N MET A 532 -1.83 -111.19 -33.20
CA MET A 532 -1.83 -112.51 -33.84
C MET A 532 -3.19 -113.20 -33.73
N GLN A 533 -3.82 -113.16 -32.55
CA GLN A 533 -5.16 -113.70 -32.34
C GLN A 533 -6.17 -113.01 -33.27
N HIS A 534 -6.13 -111.67 -33.37
CA HIS A 534 -7.03 -110.89 -34.25
C HIS A 534 -6.77 -111.11 -35.74
N VAL A 535 -5.54 -111.41 -36.15
CA VAL A 535 -5.20 -111.77 -37.54
C VAL A 535 -5.69 -113.17 -37.88
N GLN A 536 -5.62 -114.13 -36.95
CA GLN A 536 -6.08 -115.51 -37.17
C GLN A 536 -7.60 -115.68 -37.08
N SER A 537 -8.27 -114.85 -36.26
CA SER A 537 -9.72 -114.90 -36.07
C SER A 537 -10.49 -113.95 -36.99
N ASP A 538 -9.82 -113.34 -37.97
CA ASP A 538 -10.38 -112.35 -38.91
C ASP A 538 -11.13 -111.20 -38.21
N TYR A 539 -10.60 -110.71 -37.09
CA TYR A 539 -11.30 -109.72 -36.26
C TYR A 539 -11.41 -108.35 -36.95
N GLU A 540 -12.61 -107.86 -37.26
CA GLU A 540 -12.79 -106.65 -38.09
C GLU A 540 -13.15 -105.37 -37.31
N LYS A 541 -13.22 -105.39 -35.99
CA LYS A 541 -13.52 -104.18 -35.19
C LYS A 541 -12.25 -103.41 -34.84
N PRO A 542 -12.30 -102.07 -34.66
CA PRO A 542 -11.14 -101.30 -34.23
C PRO A 542 -10.73 -101.66 -32.80
N TYR A 543 -9.42 -101.70 -32.54
CA TYR A 543 -8.84 -101.94 -31.22
C TYR A 543 -7.53 -101.17 -31.04
N GLU A 544 -7.22 -100.79 -29.81
CA GLU A 544 -6.02 -100.01 -29.48
C GLU A 544 -4.86 -100.91 -29.05
N VAL A 545 -3.66 -100.58 -29.52
CA VAL A 545 -2.40 -101.24 -29.17
C VAL A 545 -1.27 -100.23 -29.03
N MET A 546 -0.13 -100.67 -28.49
CA MET A 546 1.10 -99.87 -28.51
C MET A 546 2.01 -100.29 -29.66
N GLY A 547 2.12 -99.42 -30.67
CA GLY A 547 3.03 -99.55 -31.80
C GLY A 547 4.49 -99.32 -31.40
N LEU A 548 5.41 -99.97 -32.12
CA LEU A 548 6.86 -99.91 -31.90
C LEU A 548 7.56 -99.40 -33.17
N LYS A 549 8.34 -98.33 -33.05
CA LYS A 549 9.12 -97.74 -34.15
C LYS A 549 10.50 -98.39 -34.32
N LYS A 550 11.16 -98.18 -35.46
CA LYS A 550 12.52 -98.66 -35.78
C LYS A 550 13.58 -98.22 -34.76
N ASP A 551 13.42 -97.05 -34.14
CA ASP A 551 14.33 -96.50 -33.13
C ASP A 551 14.05 -97.00 -31.69
N GLY A 552 13.03 -97.83 -31.50
CA GLY A 552 12.62 -98.38 -30.21
C GLY A 552 11.59 -97.56 -29.44
N SER A 553 11.17 -96.39 -29.95
CA SER A 553 10.10 -95.59 -29.31
C SER A 553 8.71 -96.21 -29.53
N ILE A 554 7.79 -95.98 -28.57
CA ILE A 554 6.43 -96.51 -28.59
C ILE A 554 5.40 -95.39 -28.79
N PHE A 555 4.29 -95.71 -29.44
CA PHE A 555 3.18 -94.77 -29.65
C PHE A 555 1.83 -95.51 -29.57
N PRO A 556 0.76 -94.86 -29.08
CA PRO A 556 -0.57 -95.46 -29.07
C PRO A 556 -1.15 -95.49 -30.48
N ALA A 557 -1.59 -96.67 -30.92
CA ALA A 557 -2.13 -96.90 -32.26
C ALA A 557 -3.50 -97.60 -32.19
N GLU A 558 -4.47 -97.12 -32.97
CA GLU A 558 -5.75 -97.79 -33.20
C GLU A 558 -5.66 -98.58 -34.52
N ILE A 559 -5.95 -99.88 -34.49
CA ILE A 559 -5.91 -100.76 -35.66
C ILE A 559 -7.33 -101.15 -36.05
N TRP A 560 -7.69 -100.93 -37.31
CA TRP A 560 -8.94 -101.39 -37.91
C TRP A 560 -8.68 -102.14 -39.22
N ALA A 561 -9.24 -103.33 -39.40
CA ALA A 561 -8.92 -104.15 -40.56
C ALA A 561 -10.13 -104.83 -41.16
N LYS A 562 -10.07 -105.06 -42.48
CA LYS A 562 -11.06 -105.83 -43.26
C LYS A 562 -10.38 -106.77 -44.24
N ILE A 563 -11.07 -107.83 -44.60
CA ILE A 563 -10.59 -108.73 -45.66
C ILE A 563 -11.21 -108.30 -46.99
N ILE A 564 -10.36 -108.11 -48.01
CA ILE A 564 -10.79 -107.74 -49.35
C ILE A 564 -10.15 -108.66 -50.40
N PRO A 565 -10.79 -108.87 -51.56
CA PRO A 565 -10.13 -109.48 -52.71
C PRO A 565 -9.12 -108.49 -53.33
N TYR A 566 -7.86 -108.89 -53.42
CA TYR A 566 -6.79 -108.14 -54.07
C TYR A 566 -5.93 -109.07 -54.92
N GLN A 567 -5.76 -108.76 -56.21
CA GLN A 567 -5.01 -109.57 -57.19
C GLN A 567 -5.35 -111.08 -57.18
N GLY A 568 -6.65 -111.40 -57.01
CA GLY A 568 -7.14 -112.79 -57.04
C GLY A 568 -6.94 -113.60 -55.75
N ARG A 569 -6.53 -112.96 -54.64
CA ARG A 569 -6.43 -113.58 -53.30
C ARG A 569 -7.19 -112.74 -52.27
N MET A 570 -7.69 -113.38 -51.21
CA MET A 570 -8.27 -112.67 -50.07
C MET A 570 -7.13 -112.20 -49.17
N VAL A 571 -6.97 -110.90 -49.02
CA VAL A 571 -5.92 -110.28 -48.22
C VAL A 571 -6.55 -109.39 -47.17
N ARG A 572 -5.83 -109.17 -46.07
CA ARG A 572 -6.28 -108.32 -44.98
C ARG A 572 -5.71 -106.92 -45.16
N VAL A 573 -6.58 -105.92 -45.26
CA VAL A 573 -6.21 -104.50 -45.28
C VAL A 573 -6.46 -103.93 -43.90
N ALA A 574 -5.40 -103.53 -43.23
CA ALA A 574 -5.42 -102.88 -41.93
C ALA A 574 -5.10 -101.39 -42.09
N ALA A 575 -5.97 -100.53 -41.58
CA ALA A 575 -5.71 -99.12 -41.33
C ALA A 575 -5.26 -98.95 -39.87
N ILE A 576 -4.13 -98.27 -39.68
CA ILE A 576 -3.45 -98.13 -38.39
C ILE A 576 -3.29 -96.65 -38.11
N ARG A 577 -3.93 -96.12 -37.08
CA ARG A 577 -3.92 -94.68 -36.76
C ARG A 577 -3.11 -94.39 -35.51
N ASP A 578 -2.13 -93.50 -35.60
CA ASP A 578 -1.49 -92.92 -34.40
C ASP A 578 -2.48 -91.95 -33.73
N ILE A 579 -2.86 -92.22 -32.48
CA ILE A 579 -3.84 -91.41 -31.72
C ILE A 579 -3.17 -90.43 -30.74
N THR A 580 -1.87 -90.17 -30.88
CA THR A 580 -1.12 -89.23 -30.01
C THR A 580 -1.73 -87.82 -30.02
N GLU A 581 -2.12 -87.32 -31.18
CA GLU A 581 -2.69 -85.96 -31.33
C GLU A 581 -4.10 -85.87 -30.73
N ARG A 582 -4.93 -86.92 -30.88
CA ARG A 582 -6.28 -86.99 -30.28
C ARG A 582 -6.22 -86.90 -28.75
N LYS A 583 -5.27 -87.61 -28.12
CA LYS A 583 -5.04 -87.53 -26.66
C LYS A 583 -4.58 -86.14 -26.22
N ARG A 584 -3.73 -85.45 -27.01
CA ARG A 584 -3.28 -84.08 -26.72
C ARG A 584 -4.38 -83.03 -26.90
N THR A 585 -5.25 -83.18 -27.91
CA THR A 585 -6.35 -82.23 -28.18
C THR A 585 -7.45 -82.33 -27.12
N GLU A 586 -7.74 -83.53 -26.60
CA GLU A 586 -8.69 -83.71 -25.48
C GLU A 586 -8.20 -83.01 -24.19
N GLU A 587 -6.90 -83.09 -23.91
CA GLU A 587 -6.29 -82.46 -22.72
C GLU A 587 -6.13 -80.94 -22.90
N ALA A 588 -5.83 -80.46 -24.11
CA ALA A 588 -5.80 -79.04 -24.46
C ALA A 588 -7.19 -78.39 -24.40
N LEU A 589 -8.24 -79.08 -24.87
CA LEU A 589 -9.62 -78.60 -24.80
C LEU A 589 -10.08 -78.46 -23.35
N ARG A 590 -9.79 -79.45 -22.50
CA ARG A 590 -10.13 -79.43 -21.06
C ARG A 590 -9.42 -78.29 -20.30
N THR A 591 -8.18 -78.00 -20.68
CA THR A 591 -7.38 -76.91 -20.08
C THR A 591 -7.86 -75.53 -20.56
N SER A 592 -8.26 -75.39 -21.82
CA SER A 592 -8.84 -74.16 -22.38
C SER A 592 -10.22 -73.83 -21.77
N GLU A 593 -11.09 -74.84 -21.59
CA GLU A 593 -12.41 -74.67 -20.96
C GLU A 593 -12.31 -74.26 -19.49
N ALA A 594 -11.40 -74.87 -18.73
CA ALA A 594 -11.13 -74.47 -17.35
C ALA A 594 -10.60 -73.03 -17.26
N ARG A 595 -9.71 -72.64 -18.18
CA ARG A 595 -9.12 -71.29 -18.23
C ARG A 595 -10.15 -70.20 -18.50
N LEU A 596 -11.09 -70.41 -19.43
CA LEU A 596 -12.15 -69.43 -19.72
C LEU A 596 -13.09 -69.21 -18.52
N ARG A 597 -13.44 -70.28 -17.78
CA ARG A 597 -14.23 -70.16 -16.54
C ARG A 597 -13.50 -69.37 -15.46
N THR A 598 -12.21 -69.65 -15.23
CA THR A 598 -11.40 -68.95 -14.22
C THR A 598 -11.20 -67.46 -14.53
N ILE A 599 -11.08 -67.07 -15.80
CA ILE A 599 -10.96 -65.66 -16.20
C ILE A 599 -12.28 -64.91 -15.93
N GLY A 600 -13.42 -65.52 -16.26
CA GLY A 600 -14.74 -64.94 -16.00
C GLY A 600 -15.04 -64.77 -14.50
N ASP A 601 -14.68 -65.75 -13.68
CA ASP A 601 -15.00 -65.74 -12.24
C ASP A 601 -14.13 -64.77 -11.43
N ASN A 602 -12.91 -64.46 -11.90
CA ASN A 602 -11.94 -63.57 -11.25
C ASN A 602 -11.95 -62.11 -11.76
N LEU A 603 -12.81 -61.75 -12.72
CA LEU A 603 -12.89 -60.37 -13.23
C LEU A 603 -13.52 -59.46 -12.15
N PRO A 604 -12.78 -58.53 -11.53
CA PRO A 604 -13.29 -57.70 -10.44
C PRO A 604 -14.33 -56.72 -10.98
N GLY A 605 -15.55 -56.77 -10.45
CA GLY A 605 -16.64 -55.89 -10.90
C GLY A 605 -17.05 -56.10 -12.37
N GLY A 606 -16.69 -57.22 -13.00
CA GLY A 606 -16.98 -57.47 -14.41
C GLY A 606 -17.61 -58.82 -14.70
N VAL A 607 -18.27 -58.91 -15.85
CA VAL A 607 -18.95 -60.11 -16.35
C VAL A 607 -18.50 -60.34 -17.79
N ILE A 608 -18.08 -61.55 -18.10
CA ILE A 608 -17.89 -62.00 -19.48
C ILE A 608 -19.19 -62.68 -19.93
N TYR A 609 -19.70 -62.26 -21.08
CA TYR A 609 -20.91 -62.83 -21.67
C TYR A 609 -20.72 -63.11 -23.16
N GLN A 610 -21.41 -64.13 -23.64
CA GLN A 610 -21.64 -64.38 -25.06
C GLN A 610 -23.15 -64.36 -25.28
N TYR A 611 -23.63 -63.36 -26.00
CA TYR A 611 -25.05 -63.12 -26.26
C TYR A 611 -25.38 -63.45 -27.72
N VAL A 612 -26.51 -64.08 -27.98
CA VAL A 612 -26.93 -64.52 -29.31
C VAL A 612 -28.30 -63.93 -29.64
N LEU A 613 -28.46 -63.44 -30.87
CA LEU A 613 -29.73 -63.04 -31.47
C LEU A 613 -29.95 -63.83 -32.77
N GLU A 614 -30.97 -64.67 -32.79
CA GLU A 614 -31.38 -65.45 -33.97
C GLU A 614 -32.23 -64.59 -34.93
N PRO A 615 -32.26 -64.91 -36.25
CA PRO A 615 -33.06 -64.18 -37.24
C PRO A 615 -34.55 -64.12 -36.91
N GLU A 616 -35.08 -65.12 -36.21
CA GLU A 616 -36.47 -65.21 -35.76
C GLU A 616 -36.77 -64.30 -34.54
N GLY A 617 -35.77 -63.56 -34.04
CA GLY A 617 -35.90 -62.62 -32.92
C GLY A 617 -35.66 -63.24 -31.54
N ARG A 618 -35.39 -64.54 -31.48
CA ARG A 618 -35.03 -65.23 -30.23
C ARG A 618 -33.64 -64.79 -29.78
N HIS A 619 -33.48 -64.52 -28.48
CA HIS A 619 -32.21 -64.11 -27.92
C HIS A 619 -31.91 -64.75 -26.57
N TYR A 620 -30.65 -65.10 -26.33
CA TYR A 620 -30.19 -65.83 -25.14
C TYR A 620 -28.67 -65.69 -24.97
N PHE A 621 -28.14 -66.09 -23.83
CA PHE A 621 -26.69 -66.18 -23.64
C PHE A 621 -26.23 -67.63 -23.84
N THR A 622 -25.10 -67.83 -24.51
CA THR A 622 -24.43 -69.14 -24.62
C THR A 622 -23.36 -69.33 -23.56
N TYR A 623 -22.83 -68.21 -23.05
CA TYR A 623 -21.91 -68.18 -21.93
C TYR A 623 -22.16 -66.92 -21.11
N LEU A 624 -22.13 -67.05 -19.79
CA LEU A 624 -22.29 -65.94 -18.85
C LEU A 624 -21.52 -66.30 -17.58
N SER A 625 -20.49 -65.51 -17.26
CA SER A 625 -19.66 -65.73 -16.07
C SER A 625 -20.43 -65.53 -14.76
N SER A 626 -19.98 -66.16 -13.67
CA SER A 626 -20.64 -66.07 -12.35
C SER A 626 -20.72 -64.64 -11.78
N GLY A 627 -19.89 -63.72 -12.27
CA GLY A 627 -19.92 -62.30 -11.89
C GLY A 627 -21.29 -61.64 -12.07
N ILE A 628 -22.14 -62.16 -12.97
CA ILE A 628 -23.48 -61.60 -13.21
C ILE A 628 -24.40 -61.69 -11.99
N GLU A 629 -24.20 -62.68 -11.12
CA GLU A 629 -25.01 -62.85 -9.92
C GLU A 629 -24.77 -61.71 -8.93
N ARG A 630 -23.52 -61.26 -8.81
CA ARG A 630 -23.16 -60.10 -7.98
C ARG A 630 -23.70 -58.79 -8.55
N LEU A 631 -23.79 -58.68 -9.88
CA LEU A 631 -24.17 -57.47 -10.62
C LEU A 631 -25.69 -57.31 -10.79
N SER A 632 -26.42 -58.42 -10.90
CA SER A 632 -27.86 -58.44 -11.19
C SER A 632 -28.73 -59.08 -10.10
N GLY A 633 -28.13 -59.84 -9.17
CA GLY A 633 -28.85 -60.66 -8.19
C GLY A 633 -29.46 -61.95 -8.77
N ILE A 634 -29.24 -62.23 -10.06
CA ILE A 634 -29.77 -63.40 -10.76
C ILE A 634 -28.60 -64.37 -11.07
N PRO A 635 -28.70 -65.65 -10.68
CA PRO A 635 -27.69 -66.65 -11.00
C PRO A 635 -27.49 -66.82 -12.52
N ALA A 636 -26.24 -66.99 -12.96
CA ALA A 636 -25.93 -67.13 -14.39
C ALA A 636 -26.73 -68.27 -15.07
N GLN A 637 -26.92 -69.39 -14.38
CA GLN A 637 -27.66 -70.55 -14.89
C GLN A 637 -29.13 -70.23 -15.20
N GLU A 638 -29.72 -69.25 -14.51
CA GLU A 638 -31.09 -68.82 -14.74
C GLU A 638 -31.23 -67.80 -15.88
N ALA A 639 -30.20 -66.98 -16.09
CA ALA A 639 -30.17 -65.93 -17.10
C ALA A 639 -29.69 -66.42 -18.47
N ILE A 640 -28.87 -67.48 -18.52
CA ILE A 640 -28.37 -68.09 -19.78
C ILE A 640 -29.51 -68.48 -20.75
N PRO A 641 -30.52 -69.26 -20.34
CA PRO A 641 -31.58 -69.71 -21.27
C PRO A 641 -32.63 -68.62 -21.58
N ASP A 642 -32.69 -67.55 -20.78
CA ASP A 642 -33.70 -66.50 -20.85
C ASP A 642 -33.07 -65.13 -20.51
N ALA A 643 -32.62 -64.43 -21.56
CA ALA A 643 -31.97 -63.14 -21.43
C ALA A 643 -32.94 -62.01 -20.98
N ASP A 644 -34.25 -62.20 -21.17
CA ASP A 644 -35.25 -61.21 -20.78
C ASP A 644 -35.29 -60.98 -19.27
N LYS A 645 -34.89 -61.98 -18.47
CA LYS A 645 -34.71 -61.84 -17.02
C LYS A 645 -33.75 -60.70 -16.67
N LEU A 646 -32.62 -60.59 -17.38
CA LEU A 646 -31.66 -59.50 -17.17
C LEU A 646 -32.14 -58.20 -17.82
N HIS A 647 -32.75 -58.27 -19.01
CA HIS A 647 -33.25 -57.08 -19.70
C HIS A 647 -34.38 -56.37 -18.94
N SER A 648 -35.17 -57.11 -18.17
CA SER A 648 -36.25 -56.58 -17.34
C SER A 648 -35.77 -55.63 -16.24
N LEU A 649 -34.51 -55.77 -15.79
CA LEU A 649 -33.90 -54.95 -14.74
C LEU A 649 -33.48 -53.56 -15.24
N PHE A 650 -33.32 -53.35 -16.55
CA PHE A 650 -32.97 -52.04 -17.08
C PHE A 650 -34.11 -51.03 -16.89
N LEU A 651 -33.74 -49.78 -16.59
CA LEU A 651 -34.69 -48.67 -16.56
C LEU A 651 -35.32 -48.48 -17.95
N GLU A 652 -36.54 -47.94 -18.00
CA GLU A 652 -37.33 -47.82 -19.23
C GLU A 652 -36.61 -47.03 -20.34
N GLU A 653 -35.94 -45.94 -19.98
CA GLU A 653 -35.15 -45.11 -20.89
C GLU A 653 -33.97 -45.89 -21.50
N ASP A 654 -33.26 -46.66 -20.67
CA ASP A 654 -32.07 -47.39 -21.08
C ASP A 654 -32.43 -48.66 -21.87
N ARG A 655 -33.59 -49.27 -21.59
CA ARG A 655 -34.08 -50.44 -22.35
C ARG A 655 -34.27 -50.10 -23.84
N LYS A 656 -34.84 -48.94 -24.16
CA LYS A 656 -35.02 -48.48 -25.54
C LYS A 656 -33.68 -48.25 -26.24
N ARG A 657 -32.73 -47.60 -25.54
CA ARG A 657 -31.37 -47.36 -26.06
C ARG A 657 -30.61 -48.65 -26.31
N ILE A 658 -30.68 -49.61 -25.38
CA ILE A 658 -30.06 -50.94 -25.53
C ILE A 658 -30.66 -51.68 -26.71
N GLN A 659 -31.98 -51.70 -26.84
CA GLN A 659 -32.65 -52.38 -27.95
C GLN A 659 -32.25 -51.79 -29.30
N GLN A 660 -32.23 -50.46 -29.41
CA GLN A 660 -31.79 -49.76 -30.61
C GLN A 660 -30.32 -50.07 -30.93
N ALA A 661 -29.42 -49.92 -29.95
CA ALA A 661 -28.00 -50.21 -30.11
C ALA A 661 -27.75 -51.68 -30.48
N THR A 662 -28.56 -52.61 -29.96
CA THR A 662 -28.47 -54.04 -30.29
C THR A 662 -28.88 -54.29 -31.73
N LEU A 663 -29.97 -53.67 -32.21
CA LEU A 663 -30.42 -53.79 -33.59
C LEU A 663 -29.44 -53.12 -34.56
N GLU A 664 -28.89 -51.96 -34.23
CA GLU A 664 -27.89 -51.26 -35.03
C GLU A 664 -26.58 -52.06 -35.12
N SER A 665 -26.09 -52.55 -33.99
CA SER A 665 -24.93 -53.44 -33.93
C SER A 665 -25.18 -54.74 -34.69
N ALA A 666 -26.39 -55.31 -34.60
CA ALA A 666 -26.78 -56.50 -35.34
C ALA A 666 -26.89 -56.25 -36.84
N ALA A 667 -27.39 -55.10 -37.28
CA ALA A 667 -27.55 -54.79 -38.70
C ALA A 667 -26.21 -54.48 -39.36
N ASN A 668 -25.39 -53.65 -38.70
CA ASN A 668 -24.18 -53.08 -39.27
C ASN A 668 -22.89 -53.81 -38.85
N LEU A 669 -22.97 -54.78 -37.94
CA LEU A 669 -21.82 -55.46 -37.34
C LEU A 669 -20.82 -54.49 -36.67
N THR A 670 -21.33 -53.40 -36.11
CA THR A 670 -20.55 -52.40 -35.37
C THR A 670 -20.41 -52.77 -33.89
N LEU A 671 -19.35 -52.31 -33.23
CA LEU A 671 -19.14 -52.52 -31.79
C LEU A 671 -20.37 -52.08 -30.99
N PHE A 672 -20.85 -52.96 -30.10
CA PHE A 672 -21.88 -52.62 -29.13
C PHE A 672 -21.18 -52.03 -27.89
N ASP A 673 -21.36 -50.74 -27.66
CA ASP A 673 -20.72 -50.00 -26.57
C ASP A 673 -21.76 -49.06 -25.93
N ILE A 674 -22.21 -49.39 -24.71
CA ILE A 674 -23.26 -48.64 -24.04
C ILE A 674 -23.11 -48.65 -22.52
N GLU A 675 -23.35 -47.50 -21.89
CA GLU A 675 -23.55 -47.38 -20.45
C GLU A 675 -25.04 -47.37 -20.15
N ALA A 676 -25.49 -48.23 -19.24
CA ALA A 676 -26.90 -48.35 -18.90
C ALA A 676 -27.12 -48.61 -17.40
N ARG A 677 -28.25 -48.11 -16.90
CA ARG A 677 -28.67 -48.30 -15.52
C ARG A 677 -29.60 -49.49 -15.39
N ARG A 678 -29.37 -50.30 -14.37
CA ARG A 678 -30.31 -51.35 -13.94
C ARG A 678 -30.76 -51.14 -12.51
N ARG A 679 -32.00 -51.53 -12.22
CA ARG A 679 -32.58 -51.55 -10.88
C ARG A 679 -32.60 -52.99 -10.39
N LEU A 680 -31.86 -53.28 -9.33
CA LEU A 680 -31.86 -54.57 -8.67
C LEU A 680 -33.22 -54.85 -8.00
N PRO A 681 -33.54 -56.13 -7.71
CA PRO A 681 -34.73 -56.49 -6.92
C PRO A 681 -34.78 -55.84 -5.54
N THR A 682 -33.62 -55.46 -4.98
CA THR A 682 -33.49 -54.71 -3.72
C THR A 682 -33.89 -53.23 -3.84
N GLY A 683 -34.08 -52.72 -5.05
CA GLY A 683 -34.38 -51.32 -5.35
C GLY A 683 -33.15 -50.46 -5.68
N GLU A 684 -31.94 -50.95 -5.44
CA GLU A 684 -30.66 -50.29 -5.75
C GLU A 684 -30.48 -50.10 -7.27
N ILE A 685 -29.95 -48.94 -7.69
CA ILE A 685 -29.62 -48.67 -9.10
C ILE A 685 -28.11 -48.83 -9.28
N ARG A 686 -27.69 -49.63 -10.27
CA ARG A 686 -26.30 -49.78 -10.68
C ARG A 686 -26.08 -49.37 -12.11
N TRP A 687 -24.91 -48.79 -12.36
CA TRP A 687 -24.43 -48.44 -13.69
C TRP A 687 -23.49 -49.53 -14.21
N SER A 688 -23.81 -50.03 -15.40
CA SER A 688 -22.98 -51.01 -16.09
C SER A 688 -22.55 -50.49 -17.44
N HIS A 689 -21.29 -50.71 -17.80
CA HIS A 689 -20.74 -50.44 -19.12
C HIS A 689 -20.62 -51.76 -19.89
N TYR A 690 -21.35 -51.88 -20.99
CA TYR A 690 -21.36 -53.04 -21.86
C TYR A 690 -20.50 -52.76 -23.08
N ARG A 691 -19.54 -53.64 -23.36
CA ARG A 691 -18.72 -53.56 -24.56
C ARG A 691 -18.58 -54.93 -25.20
N SER A 692 -19.13 -55.11 -26.40
CA SER A 692 -19.11 -56.39 -27.11
C SER A 692 -19.01 -56.25 -28.62
N ALA A 693 -18.28 -57.18 -29.25
CA ALA A 693 -18.09 -57.19 -30.71
C ALA A 693 -19.06 -58.19 -31.35
N PRO A 694 -19.89 -57.77 -32.33
CA PRO A 694 -20.76 -58.69 -33.05
C PRO A 694 -19.99 -59.52 -34.08
N ARG A 695 -20.44 -60.76 -34.28
CA ARG A 695 -20.07 -61.62 -35.40
C ARG A 695 -21.28 -62.38 -35.92
N ARG A 696 -21.40 -62.50 -37.24
CA ARG A 696 -22.48 -63.27 -37.88
C ARG A 696 -22.10 -64.74 -38.01
N LEU A 697 -23.01 -65.64 -37.60
CA LEU A 697 -22.88 -67.08 -37.81
C LEU A 697 -23.44 -67.50 -39.17
N THR A 698 -23.06 -68.69 -39.63
CA THR A 698 -23.50 -69.28 -40.90
C THR A 698 -25.00 -69.56 -40.96
N ASN A 699 -25.67 -69.71 -39.81
CA ASN A 699 -27.12 -69.86 -39.69
C ASN A 699 -27.89 -68.52 -39.68
N GLY A 700 -27.20 -67.38 -39.87
CA GLY A 700 -27.80 -66.04 -39.87
C GLY A 700 -27.90 -65.39 -38.48
N ALA A 701 -27.64 -66.12 -37.39
CA ALA A 701 -27.64 -65.55 -36.05
C ALA A 701 -26.46 -64.59 -35.83
N THR A 702 -26.63 -63.61 -34.95
CA THR A 702 -25.59 -62.67 -34.53
C THR A 702 -25.15 -63.01 -33.12
N VAL A 703 -23.85 -63.12 -32.89
CA VAL A 703 -23.26 -63.40 -31.58
C VAL A 703 -22.41 -62.23 -31.15
N TRP A 704 -22.52 -61.80 -29.91
CA TRP A 704 -21.68 -60.79 -29.29
C TRP A 704 -20.86 -61.41 -28.18
N ASP A 705 -19.54 -61.32 -28.31
CA ASP A 705 -18.59 -61.66 -27.26
C ASP A 705 -18.24 -60.36 -26.51
N GLY A 706 -18.58 -60.29 -25.22
CA GLY A 706 -18.67 -59.03 -24.49
C GLY A 706 -18.19 -59.08 -23.06
N VAL A 707 -17.81 -57.90 -22.57
CA VAL A 707 -17.59 -57.63 -21.15
C VAL A 707 -18.60 -56.59 -20.66
N GLU A 708 -19.15 -56.82 -19.48
CA GLU A 708 -19.91 -55.84 -18.70
C GLU A 708 -19.05 -55.44 -17.51
N LEU A 709 -18.90 -54.15 -17.23
CA LEU A 709 -18.16 -53.62 -16.08
C LEU A 709 -19.09 -52.76 -15.21
N ASP A 710 -19.04 -52.95 -13.90
CA ASP A 710 -19.68 -52.06 -12.94
C ASP A 710 -18.93 -50.73 -12.89
N ILE A 711 -19.60 -49.65 -13.26
CA ILE A 711 -19.06 -48.28 -13.27
C ILE A 711 -19.79 -47.38 -12.27
N THR A 712 -20.49 -47.97 -11.29
CA THR A 712 -21.33 -47.23 -10.33
C THR A 712 -20.50 -46.25 -9.48
N GLU A 713 -19.36 -46.69 -8.91
CA GLU A 713 -18.49 -45.80 -8.12
C GLU A 713 -17.93 -44.64 -8.94
N ARG A 714 -17.54 -44.90 -10.20
CA ARG A 714 -17.06 -43.85 -11.12
C ARG A 714 -18.15 -42.81 -11.38
N LYS A 715 -19.38 -43.25 -11.68
CA LYS A 715 -20.50 -42.35 -11.95
C LYS A 715 -20.90 -41.54 -10.72
N GLN A 716 -20.88 -42.13 -9.54
CA GLN A 716 -21.13 -41.41 -8.28
C GLN A 716 -20.05 -40.36 -7.99
N ALA A 717 -18.78 -40.65 -8.27
CA ALA A 717 -17.68 -39.70 -8.12
C ALA A 717 -17.75 -38.55 -9.13
N GLU A 718 -18.04 -38.85 -10.41
CA GLU A 718 -18.24 -37.84 -11.46
C GLU A 718 -19.42 -36.90 -11.10
N GLU A 719 -20.55 -37.45 -10.66
CA GLU A 719 -21.71 -36.65 -10.26
C GLU A 719 -21.44 -35.80 -9.01
N THR A 720 -20.68 -36.31 -8.04
CA THR A 720 -20.27 -35.56 -6.85
C THR A 720 -19.35 -34.40 -7.22
N LEU A 721 -18.36 -34.63 -8.08
CA LEU A 721 -17.45 -33.59 -8.56
C LEU A 721 -18.18 -32.53 -9.39
N LEU A 722 -19.12 -32.94 -10.26
CA LEU A 722 -19.91 -32.00 -11.06
C LEU A 722 -20.74 -31.09 -10.15
N ARG A 723 -21.44 -31.66 -9.16
CA ARG A 723 -22.22 -30.90 -8.16
C ARG A 723 -21.35 -29.97 -7.31
N GLN A 724 -20.12 -30.38 -6.98
CA GLN A 724 -19.17 -29.52 -6.26
C GLN A 724 -18.71 -28.34 -7.13
N ASN A 725 -18.42 -28.59 -8.41
CA ASN A 725 -17.94 -27.57 -9.32
C ASN A 725 -19.03 -26.54 -9.66
N GLU A 726 -20.25 -27.00 -9.95
CA GLU A 726 -21.43 -26.14 -10.14
C GLU A 726 -21.69 -25.25 -8.91
N PHE A 727 -21.49 -25.80 -7.70
CA PHE A 727 -21.62 -25.04 -6.46
C PHE A 727 -20.53 -23.98 -6.29
N LEU A 728 -19.28 -24.30 -6.63
CA LEU A 728 -18.16 -23.34 -6.60
C LEU A 728 -18.32 -22.23 -7.62
N GLU A 729 -18.78 -22.54 -8.84
CA GLU A 729 -19.08 -21.56 -9.88
C GLU A 729 -20.21 -20.61 -9.44
N ALA A 730 -21.28 -21.15 -8.84
CA ALA A 730 -22.37 -20.34 -8.30
C ALA A 730 -21.88 -19.38 -7.19
N LEU A 731 -21.05 -19.85 -6.25
CA LEU A 731 -20.46 -19.00 -5.22
C LEU A 731 -19.52 -17.94 -5.78
N HIS A 732 -18.71 -18.30 -6.78
CA HIS A 732 -17.79 -17.37 -7.42
C HIS A 732 -18.55 -16.23 -8.12
N GLN A 733 -19.61 -16.57 -8.85
CA GLN A 733 -20.45 -15.58 -9.53
C GLN A 733 -21.16 -14.65 -8.54
N ILE A 734 -21.73 -15.21 -7.46
CA ILE A 734 -22.34 -14.43 -6.37
C ILE A 734 -21.31 -13.46 -5.76
N THR A 735 -20.07 -13.91 -5.54
CA THR A 735 -19.00 -13.07 -4.97
C THR A 735 -18.65 -11.90 -5.88
N LEU A 736 -18.54 -12.13 -7.20
CA LEU A 736 -18.27 -11.08 -8.18
C LEU A 736 -19.41 -10.06 -8.27
N ASP A 737 -20.66 -10.53 -8.28
CA ASP A 737 -21.84 -9.66 -8.30
C ASP A 737 -21.94 -8.79 -7.04
N LEU A 738 -21.57 -9.34 -5.89
CA LEU A 738 -21.53 -8.60 -4.61
C LEU A 738 -20.40 -7.57 -4.57
N LEU A 739 -19.19 -7.90 -5.07
CA LEU A 739 -18.05 -6.98 -5.11
C LEU A 739 -18.28 -5.79 -6.06
N ASN A 740 -19.13 -5.94 -7.07
CA ASN A 740 -19.43 -4.88 -8.04
C ASN A 740 -20.48 -3.87 -7.56
N ARG A 741 -21.21 -4.15 -6.47
CA ARG A 741 -22.22 -3.24 -5.92
C ARG A 741 -21.57 -2.23 -4.97
N ARG A 742 -21.88 -0.94 -5.18
CA ARG A 742 -21.29 0.17 -4.42
C ARG A 742 -22.13 0.63 -3.24
N GLU A 743 -23.44 0.44 -3.29
CA GLU A 743 -24.36 0.87 -2.23
C GLU A 743 -24.66 -0.28 -1.26
N MET A 744 -24.67 0.03 0.04
CA MET A 744 -24.82 -0.96 1.10
C MET A 744 -26.17 -1.68 1.03
N ASP A 745 -27.26 -0.96 0.78
CA ASP A 745 -28.60 -1.55 0.75
C ASP A 745 -28.78 -2.49 -0.45
N ASP A 746 -28.24 -2.13 -1.63
CA ASP A 746 -28.21 -3.00 -2.81
C ASP A 746 -27.39 -4.28 -2.59
N LEU A 747 -26.32 -4.18 -1.81
CA LEU A 747 -25.45 -5.29 -1.46
C LEU A 747 -26.13 -6.24 -0.46
N LEU A 748 -26.80 -5.68 0.56
CA LEU A 748 -27.58 -6.44 1.53
C LEU A 748 -28.76 -7.17 0.88
N GLN A 749 -29.45 -6.52 -0.04
CA GLN A 749 -30.55 -7.13 -0.81
C GLN A 749 -30.04 -8.28 -1.69
N ALA A 750 -28.93 -8.07 -2.41
CA ALA A 750 -28.33 -9.10 -3.25
C ALA A 750 -27.83 -10.31 -2.43
N LEU A 751 -27.32 -10.10 -1.21
CA LEU A 751 -26.94 -11.18 -0.29
C LEU A 751 -28.14 -12.05 0.08
N VAL A 752 -29.26 -11.44 0.45
CA VAL A 752 -30.49 -12.16 0.83
C VAL A 752 -31.05 -12.93 -0.36
N ASP A 753 -31.17 -12.29 -1.53
CA ASP A 753 -31.72 -12.93 -2.73
C ASP A 753 -30.86 -14.10 -3.21
N SER A 754 -29.53 -13.95 -3.13
CA SER A 754 -28.58 -15.02 -3.46
C SER A 754 -28.69 -16.19 -2.49
N ALA A 755 -28.82 -15.91 -1.19
CA ALA A 755 -28.97 -16.95 -0.17
C ALA A 755 -30.29 -17.70 -0.30
N ALA A 756 -31.39 -16.98 -0.51
CA ALA A 756 -32.73 -17.54 -0.75
C ALA A 756 -32.74 -18.46 -1.97
N THR A 757 -32.11 -18.03 -3.07
CA THR A 757 -32.02 -18.82 -4.31
C THR A 757 -31.16 -20.06 -4.14
N LEU A 758 -29.96 -19.93 -3.55
CA LEU A 758 -28.99 -21.03 -3.43
C LEU A 758 -29.46 -22.14 -2.47
N LEU A 759 -30.24 -21.75 -1.45
CA LEU A 759 -30.72 -22.65 -0.41
C LEU A 759 -32.16 -23.10 -0.63
N ASP A 760 -32.79 -22.75 -1.76
CA ASP A 760 -34.17 -23.10 -2.06
C ASP A 760 -35.10 -22.70 -0.90
N ALA A 761 -34.95 -21.47 -0.44
CA ALA A 761 -35.69 -20.89 0.67
C ALA A 761 -36.46 -19.67 0.16
N PRO A 762 -37.78 -19.75 -0.04
CA PRO A 762 -38.55 -18.65 -0.61
C PRO A 762 -38.58 -17.42 0.30
N TYR A 763 -38.36 -17.61 1.60
CA TYR A 763 -38.35 -16.54 2.60
C TYR A 763 -36.94 -16.34 3.12
N GLY A 764 -36.41 -15.12 3.01
CA GLY A 764 -35.10 -14.80 3.52
C GLY A 764 -35.03 -13.38 4.02
N GLU A 765 -34.32 -13.17 5.12
CA GLU A 765 -34.10 -11.85 5.69
C GLU A 765 -32.70 -11.75 6.31
N LEU A 766 -32.13 -10.54 6.26
CA LEU A 766 -30.85 -10.23 6.86
C LEU A 766 -31.04 -9.12 7.89
N MET A 767 -30.68 -9.44 9.12
CA MET A 767 -30.78 -8.57 10.27
C MET A 767 -29.38 -8.15 10.73
N LEU A 768 -29.14 -6.85 10.89
CA LEU A 768 -27.90 -6.33 11.48
C LEU A 768 -28.13 -5.86 12.90
N LYS A 769 -27.14 -6.04 13.77
CA LYS A 769 -27.20 -5.58 15.16
C LYS A 769 -26.98 -4.08 15.24
N GLU A 770 -27.94 -3.36 15.82
CA GLU A 770 -27.84 -1.93 16.12
C GLU A 770 -28.20 -1.69 17.60
N GLY A 771 -27.18 -1.48 18.44
CA GLY A 771 -27.38 -1.41 19.89
C GLY A 771 -27.77 -2.76 20.48
N ASP A 772 -28.93 -2.83 21.15
CA ASP A 772 -29.49 -4.04 21.79
C ASP A 772 -30.60 -4.71 20.96
N GLU A 773 -30.78 -4.30 19.70
CA GLU A 773 -31.81 -4.79 18.78
C GLU A 773 -31.20 -5.36 17.49
N LEU A 774 -31.89 -6.30 16.87
CA LEU A 774 -31.63 -6.75 15.50
C LEU A 774 -32.57 -6.01 14.55
N VAL A 775 -32.03 -5.30 13.56
CA VAL A 775 -32.80 -4.51 12.60
C VAL A 775 -32.78 -5.21 11.26
N VAL A 776 -33.96 -5.48 10.68
CA VAL A 776 -34.06 -6.05 9.33
C VAL A 776 -33.61 -5.02 8.30
N ARG A 777 -32.57 -5.35 7.53
CA ARG A 777 -31.98 -4.47 6.52
C ARG A 777 -32.26 -4.89 5.09
N ALA A 778 -32.51 -6.18 4.86
CA ALA A 778 -32.89 -6.73 3.57
C ALA A 778 -33.78 -7.96 3.77
N PHE A 779 -34.67 -8.23 2.80
CA PHE A 779 -35.61 -9.34 2.84
C PHE A 779 -36.03 -9.75 1.41
N THR A 780 -36.48 -10.98 1.21
CA THR A 780 -37.00 -11.46 -0.07
C THR A 780 -38.32 -10.77 -0.43
N GLN A 781 -38.61 -10.56 -1.71
CA GLN A 781 -39.76 -9.76 -2.18
C GLN A 781 -41.14 -10.14 -1.61
N ASN A 782 -41.30 -11.39 -1.15
CA ASN A 782 -42.52 -11.91 -0.52
C ASN A 782 -42.68 -11.54 0.97
N GLN A 783 -41.77 -10.74 1.54
CA GLN A 783 -41.82 -10.29 2.94
C GLN A 783 -41.75 -8.75 3.14
N PRO A 784 -42.47 -7.93 2.36
CA PRO A 784 -42.38 -6.46 2.46
C PRO A 784 -42.82 -5.88 3.80
N PHE A 785 -43.55 -6.66 4.61
CA PHE A 785 -43.99 -6.27 5.94
C PHE A 785 -42.85 -6.24 6.98
N LEU A 786 -41.64 -6.71 6.64
CA LEU A 786 -40.46 -6.72 7.51
C LEU A 786 -39.55 -5.48 7.34
N LEU A 787 -39.86 -4.58 6.39
CA LEU A 787 -39.04 -3.41 6.11
C LEU A 787 -38.87 -2.51 7.35
N GLY A 788 -37.64 -2.41 7.85
CA GLY A 788 -37.30 -1.58 9.01
C GLY A 788 -37.78 -2.14 10.35
N ASP A 789 -38.20 -3.41 10.41
CA ASP A 789 -38.58 -4.08 11.66
C ASP A 789 -37.36 -4.12 12.62
N ARG A 790 -37.59 -3.77 13.89
CA ARG A 790 -36.55 -3.72 14.93
C ARG A 790 -36.93 -4.71 16.02
N ILE A 791 -36.05 -5.67 16.27
CA ILE A 791 -36.38 -6.89 16.97
C ILE A 791 -35.58 -6.96 18.26
N ALA A 792 -36.30 -6.88 19.38
CA ALA A 792 -35.71 -7.00 20.71
C ALA A 792 -35.37 -8.47 21.06
N ARG A 793 -34.53 -8.65 22.08
CA ARG A 793 -34.03 -9.97 22.52
C ARG A 793 -35.12 -10.99 22.87
N ASN A 794 -36.26 -10.54 23.38
CA ASN A 794 -37.37 -11.40 23.78
C ASN A 794 -38.34 -11.73 22.63
N GLU A 795 -38.13 -11.19 21.43
CA GLU A 795 -39.06 -11.33 20.31
C GLU A 795 -38.59 -12.37 19.27
N ALA A 796 -37.32 -12.38 18.87
CA ALA A 796 -36.77 -13.40 17.95
C ALA A 796 -35.79 -14.34 18.65
N LEU A 797 -36.31 -15.23 19.50
CA LEU A 797 -35.49 -16.14 20.30
C LEU A 797 -34.55 -17.02 19.46
N LEU A 798 -34.98 -17.46 18.26
CA LEU A 798 -34.17 -18.28 17.36
C LEU A 798 -32.99 -17.49 16.77
N SER A 799 -33.24 -16.28 16.27
CA SER A 799 -32.22 -15.42 15.69
C SER A 799 -31.21 -14.94 16.74
N TRP A 800 -31.69 -14.61 17.94
CA TRP A 800 -30.81 -14.27 19.05
C TRP A 800 -30.00 -15.47 19.58
N GLN A 801 -30.55 -16.69 19.50
CA GLN A 801 -29.77 -17.91 19.77
C GLN A 801 -28.63 -18.06 18.76
N ALA A 802 -28.90 -17.90 17.46
CA ALA A 802 -27.86 -17.95 16.44
C ALA A 802 -26.79 -16.86 16.65
N HIS A 803 -27.23 -15.64 16.94
CA HIS A 803 -26.36 -14.49 17.22
C HIS A 803 -25.44 -14.73 18.44
N ASP A 804 -26.00 -15.17 19.58
CA ASP A 804 -25.26 -15.28 20.84
C ASP A 804 -24.36 -16.52 20.89
N THR A 805 -24.76 -17.60 20.23
CA THR A 805 -23.95 -18.84 20.19
C THR A 805 -22.89 -18.81 19.09
N GLY A 806 -23.07 -17.97 18.06
CA GLY A 806 -22.23 -17.98 16.86
C GLY A 806 -22.34 -19.27 16.04
N GLN A 807 -23.42 -20.05 16.26
CA GLN A 807 -23.72 -21.28 15.54
C GLN A 807 -25.10 -21.17 14.86
N PRO A 808 -25.35 -21.88 13.75
CA PRO A 808 -26.67 -21.90 13.12
C PRO A 808 -27.75 -22.42 14.05
N ALA A 809 -28.90 -21.76 14.10
CA ALA A 809 -30.08 -22.22 14.84
C ALA A 809 -31.17 -22.66 13.85
N ILE A 810 -31.66 -23.89 13.98
CA ILE A 810 -32.53 -24.53 12.99
C ILE A 810 -33.77 -25.08 13.68
N LEU A 811 -34.92 -24.91 13.04
CA LEU A 811 -36.19 -25.38 13.56
C LEU A 811 -37.04 -25.97 12.43
N ASP A 812 -37.52 -27.20 12.61
CA ASP A 812 -38.26 -27.93 11.55
C ASP A 812 -39.73 -27.49 11.42
N ASN A 813 -40.29 -26.87 12.45
CA ASN A 813 -41.68 -26.39 12.44
C ASN A 813 -41.87 -25.11 13.27
N TYR A 814 -41.53 -23.97 12.68
CA TYR A 814 -41.54 -22.65 13.32
C TYR A 814 -42.95 -22.22 13.75
N SER A 815 -43.96 -22.39 12.89
CA SER A 815 -45.35 -22.00 13.22
C SER A 815 -45.96 -22.79 14.38
N ALA A 816 -45.41 -23.98 14.72
CA ALA A 816 -45.86 -24.78 15.86
C ALA A 816 -45.06 -24.49 17.14
N TRP A 817 -44.01 -23.68 17.07
CA TRP A 817 -43.16 -23.33 18.20
C TRP A 817 -43.85 -22.30 19.09
N ALA A 818 -43.84 -22.49 20.41
CA ALA A 818 -44.58 -21.61 21.33
C ALA A 818 -44.13 -20.13 21.27
N ASP A 819 -42.88 -19.91 20.89
CA ASP A 819 -42.21 -18.62 20.88
C ASP A 819 -42.07 -17.99 19.48
N HIS A 820 -42.83 -18.47 18.49
CA HIS A 820 -42.82 -17.87 17.14
C HIS A 820 -43.35 -16.44 17.15
N ARG A 821 -42.77 -15.57 16.31
CA ARG A 821 -43.28 -14.19 16.17
C ARG A 821 -44.57 -14.18 15.37
N ALA A 822 -45.58 -13.50 15.91
CA ALA A 822 -46.88 -13.36 15.26
C ALA A 822 -46.83 -12.65 13.90
N ILE A 823 -45.79 -11.86 13.63
CA ILE A 823 -45.59 -11.18 12.34
C ILE A 823 -45.46 -12.16 11.16
N TYR A 824 -45.00 -13.40 11.41
CA TYR A 824 -44.86 -14.43 10.37
C TYR A 824 -46.12 -15.30 10.19
N ASN A 825 -47.21 -15.04 10.92
CA ASN A 825 -48.45 -15.85 10.83
C ASN A 825 -49.11 -15.81 9.44
N SER A 826 -48.80 -14.78 8.64
CA SER A 826 -49.30 -14.66 7.26
C SER A 826 -48.65 -15.65 6.29
N ILE A 827 -47.41 -16.10 6.58
CA ILE A 827 -46.59 -16.92 5.67
C ILE A 827 -46.38 -18.37 6.15
N HIS A 828 -46.87 -18.74 7.35
CA HIS A 828 -46.91 -20.12 7.86
C HIS A 828 -45.58 -20.90 7.76
N LEU A 829 -44.49 -20.31 8.24
CA LEU A 829 -43.16 -20.94 8.20
C LEU A 829 -43.14 -22.31 8.90
N ARG A 830 -42.58 -23.31 8.21
CA ARG A 830 -42.29 -24.66 8.70
C ARG A 830 -40.82 -24.78 9.06
N ALA A 831 -39.94 -24.96 8.07
CA ALA A 831 -38.51 -25.05 8.31
C ALA A 831 -37.87 -23.66 8.32
N VAL A 832 -37.11 -23.32 9.38
CA VAL A 832 -36.36 -22.06 9.51
C VAL A 832 -34.92 -22.36 9.90
N ALA A 833 -33.97 -21.64 9.31
CA ALA A 833 -32.55 -21.72 9.62
C ALA A 833 -31.94 -20.31 9.69
N ASP A 834 -31.39 -19.99 10.87
CA ASP A 834 -30.79 -18.70 11.19
C ASP A 834 -29.27 -18.86 11.27
N PHE A 835 -28.55 -18.16 10.40
CA PHE A 835 -27.10 -18.23 10.26
C PHE A 835 -26.44 -16.94 10.78
N PRO A 836 -25.53 -17.03 11.76
CA PRO A 836 -24.84 -15.84 12.26
C PRO A 836 -23.79 -15.34 11.26
N ILE A 837 -23.70 -14.01 11.15
CA ILE A 837 -22.73 -13.30 10.32
C ILE A 837 -21.57 -12.86 11.21
N MET A 838 -20.45 -13.59 11.15
CA MET A 838 -19.35 -13.47 12.11
C MET A 838 -18.11 -12.78 11.51
N ILE A 839 -17.58 -11.76 12.21
CA ILE A 839 -16.24 -11.20 11.98
C ILE A 839 -15.39 -11.47 13.21
N GLY A 840 -14.39 -12.35 13.08
CA GLY A 840 -13.58 -12.77 14.22
C GLY A 840 -14.44 -13.44 15.30
N GLN A 841 -14.53 -12.81 16.47
CA GLN A 841 -15.40 -13.27 17.58
C GLN A 841 -16.70 -12.46 17.73
N ALA A 842 -16.91 -11.43 16.90
CA ALA A 842 -18.10 -10.59 16.96
C ALA A 842 -19.14 -11.03 15.93
N CYS A 843 -20.40 -11.15 16.35
CA CYS A 843 -21.53 -11.35 15.45
C CYS A 843 -22.07 -9.98 15.01
N LEU A 844 -22.07 -9.71 13.71
CA LEU A 844 -22.62 -8.47 13.14
C LEU A 844 -24.14 -8.52 12.98
N GLY A 845 -24.71 -9.72 12.87
CA GLY A 845 -26.08 -9.91 12.46
C GLY A 845 -26.42 -11.36 12.15
N VAL A 846 -27.63 -11.59 11.65
CA VAL A 846 -28.17 -12.92 11.36
C VAL A 846 -28.80 -12.91 9.97
N LEU A 847 -28.49 -13.94 9.18
CA LEU A 847 -29.16 -14.27 7.94
C LEU A 847 -30.17 -15.38 8.24
N ALA A 848 -31.45 -15.05 8.24
CA ALA A 848 -32.53 -15.99 8.51
C ALA A 848 -33.20 -16.43 7.21
N LEU A 849 -33.45 -17.73 7.08
CA LEU A 849 -34.04 -18.34 5.89
C LEU A 849 -35.18 -19.28 6.30
N GLY A 850 -36.27 -19.27 5.55
CA GLY A 850 -37.49 -20.00 5.88
C GLY A 850 -38.19 -20.63 4.67
N ARG A 851 -38.96 -21.69 4.95
CA ARG A 851 -39.84 -22.40 4.01
C ARG A 851 -41.20 -22.66 4.63
N ASP A 852 -42.24 -22.76 3.82
CA ASP A 852 -43.63 -23.04 4.21
C ASP A 852 -44.07 -24.49 3.96
N GLU A 853 -43.28 -25.27 3.20
CA GLU A 853 -43.61 -26.67 2.89
C GLU A 853 -43.54 -27.61 4.11
N PRO A 854 -44.57 -28.45 4.34
CA PRO A 854 -44.54 -29.48 5.38
C PRO A 854 -43.54 -30.60 5.06
N ASP A 855 -42.91 -31.17 6.10
CA ASP A 855 -41.99 -32.32 6.02
C ASP A 855 -40.75 -32.11 5.13
N TYR A 856 -40.35 -30.85 4.89
CA TYR A 856 -39.16 -30.49 4.09
C TYR A 856 -38.10 -29.71 4.89
N PRO A 857 -37.43 -30.35 5.86
CA PRO A 857 -36.42 -29.70 6.72
C PRO A 857 -35.14 -29.36 5.95
N PHE A 858 -34.36 -28.42 6.50
CA PHE A 858 -33.02 -28.12 5.98
C PHE A 858 -32.09 -29.33 6.15
N LYS A 859 -31.58 -29.85 5.04
CA LYS A 859 -30.63 -30.98 5.06
C LYS A 859 -29.25 -30.52 5.54
N PRO A 860 -28.41 -31.41 6.11
CA PRO A 860 -27.04 -31.09 6.53
C PRO A 860 -26.20 -30.36 5.47
N GLU A 861 -26.31 -30.78 4.20
CA GLU A 861 -25.62 -30.10 3.08
C GLU A 861 -26.12 -28.66 2.88
N GLN A 862 -27.42 -28.41 3.00
CA GLN A 862 -27.99 -27.06 2.88
C GLN A 862 -27.54 -26.17 4.05
N ILE A 863 -27.51 -26.71 5.26
CA ILE A 863 -27.01 -25.98 6.44
C ILE A 863 -25.54 -25.59 6.23
N GLN A 864 -24.70 -26.50 5.72
CA GLN A 864 -23.29 -26.22 5.46
C GLN A 864 -23.11 -25.13 4.39
N LYS A 865 -23.96 -25.13 3.34
CA LYS A 865 -23.99 -24.07 2.33
C LYS A 865 -24.42 -22.72 2.93
N GLY A 866 -25.39 -22.71 3.84
CA GLY A 866 -25.85 -21.51 4.56
C GLY A 866 -24.77 -20.89 5.46
N VAL A 867 -24.00 -21.72 6.16
CA VAL A 867 -22.83 -21.26 6.94
C VAL A 867 -21.78 -20.60 6.05
N LEU A 868 -21.49 -21.18 4.90
CA LEU A 868 -20.49 -20.63 3.98
C LEU A 868 -20.94 -19.27 3.41
N LEU A 869 -22.23 -19.15 3.08
CA LEU A 869 -22.85 -17.88 2.66
C LEU A 869 -22.80 -16.82 3.76
N SER A 870 -23.08 -17.18 5.03
CA SER A 870 -23.03 -16.20 6.13
C SER A 870 -21.59 -15.71 6.41
N GLN A 871 -20.59 -16.57 6.19
CA GLN A 871 -19.17 -16.17 6.23
C GLN A 871 -18.80 -15.23 5.08
N LEU A 872 -19.29 -15.52 3.86
CA LEU A 872 -19.08 -14.64 2.70
C LEU A 872 -19.73 -13.27 2.93
N ALA A 873 -20.97 -13.26 3.44
CA ALA A 873 -21.68 -12.04 3.82
C ALA A 873 -20.88 -11.21 4.84
N ALA A 874 -20.28 -11.86 5.84
CA ALA A 874 -19.45 -11.18 6.84
C ALA A 874 -18.23 -10.49 6.22
N LEU A 875 -17.52 -11.18 5.32
CA LEU A 875 -16.34 -10.64 4.63
C LEU A 875 -16.69 -9.45 3.75
N VAL A 876 -17.78 -9.55 2.98
CA VAL A 876 -18.23 -8.49 2.07
C VAL A 876 -18.66 -7.25 2.86
N LEU A 877 -19.39 -7.43 3.97
CA LEU A 877 -19.82 -6.34 4.84
C LEU A 877 -18.67 -5.65 5.56
N ASP A 878 -17.65 -6.40 6.00
CA ASP A 878 -16.44 -5.82 6.62
C ASP A 878 -15.69 -4.93 5.63
N ASN A 879 -15.47 -5.43 4.42
CA ASN A 879 -14.78 -4.69 3.37
C ASN A 879 -15.53 -3.41 2.97
N ALA A 880 -16.86 -3.47 2.84
CA ALA A 880 -17.67 -2.29 2.53
C ALA A 880 -17.60 -1.24 3.66
N ASN A 881 -17.58 -1.67 4.93
CA ASN A 881 -17.44 -0.77 6.07
C ASN A 881 -16.06 -0.09 6.12
N LEU A 882 -14.98 -0.85 5.90
CA LEU A 882 -13.61 -0.33 5.86
C LEU A 882 -13.42 0.68 4.72
N TYR A 883 -13.94 0.37 3.53
CA TYR A 883 -13.87 1.26 2.37
C TYR A 883 -14.59 2.59 2.62
N ASN A 884 -15.80 2.54 3.19
CA ASN A 884 -16.55 3.74 3.54
C ASN A 884 -15.87 4.59 4.62
N ALA A 885 -15.22 3.96 5.62
CA ALA A 885 -14.45 4.67 6.63
C ALA A 885 -13.24 5.40 6.02
N ALA A 886 -12.50 4.72 5.13
CA ALA A 886 -11.36 5.32 4.43
C ALA A 886 -11.77 6.50 3.53
N LEU A 887 -12.90 6.40 2.81
CA LEU A 887 -13.42 7.49 1.99
C LEU A 887 -13.79 8.74 2.82
N ARG A 888 -14.39 8.55 4.01
CA ARG A 888 -14.70 9.66 4.92
C ARG A 888 -13.42 10.35 5.40
N GLU A 889 -12.44 9.58 5.87
CA GLU A 889 -11.15 10.13 6.33
C GLU A 889 -10.44 10.93 5.22
N ILE A 890 -10.42 10.41 3.99
CA ILE A 890 -9.82 11.10 2.84
C ILE A 890 -10.56 12.41 2.53
N THR A 891 -11.89 12.41 2.63
CA THR A 891 -12.71 13.60 2.34
C THR A 891 -12.50 14.68 3.40
N GLU A 892 -12.52 14.31 4.67
CA GLU A 892 -12.23 15.23 5.80
C GLU A 892 -10.82 15.80 5.69
N ARG A 893 -9.83 14.95 5.35
CA ARG A 893 -8.45 15.39 5.17
C ARG A 893 -8.30 16.38 4.01
N LYS A 894 -8.96 16.13 2.87
CA LYS A 894 -8.96 17.07 1.74
C LYS A 894 -9.59 18.42 2.09
N GLN A 895 -10.70 18.41 2.83
CA GLN A 895 -11.34 19.65 3.29
C GLN A 895 -10.43 20.42 4.25
N ALA A 896 -9.76 19.73 5.18
CA ALA A 896 -8.81 20.34 6.10
C ALA A 896 -7.57 20.90 5.38
N GLU A 897 -7.02 20.18 4.40
CA GLU A 897 -5.88 20.63 3.58
C GLU A 897 -6.24 21.87 2.75
N GLU A 898 -7.43 21.91 2.15
CA GLU A 898 -7.90 23.07 1.38
C GLU A 898 -8.14 24.29 2.28
N MET A 899 -8.76 24.09 3.45
CA MET A 899 -8.95 25.15 4.45
C MET A 899 -7.60 25.72 4.93
N LEU A 900 -6.63 24.84 5.19
CA LEU A 900 -5.27 25.25 5.58
C LEU A 900 -4.57 26.02 4.45
N ARG A 901 -4.76 25.60 3.20
CA ARG A 901 -4.21 26.29 2.02
C ARG A 901 -4.78 27.70 1.88
N GLN A 902 -6.09 27.86 2.05
CA GLN A 902 -6.76 29.17 2.02
C GLN A 902 -6.26 30.08 3.15
N GLN A 903 -6.16 29.56 4.39
CA GLN A 903 -5.62 30.32 5.53
C GLN A 903 -4.16 30.73 5.32
N THR A 904 -3.35 29.85 4.74
CA THR A 904 -1.94 30.14 4.46
C THR A 904 -1.80 31.25 3.41
N ALA A 905 -2.62 31.21 2.36
CA ALA A 905 -2.64 32.26 1.33
C ALA A 905 -3.08 33.63 1.91
N GLU A 906 -4.11 33.65 2.76
CA GLU A 906 -4.56 34.88 3.42
C GLU A 906 -3.48 35.45 4.37
N LEU A 907 -2.84 34.60 5.17
CA LEU A 907 -1.75 35.00 6.05
C LEU A 907 -0.57 35.57 5.26
N GLN A 908 -0.21 34.95 4.14
CA GLN A 908 0.89 35.40 3.29
C GLN A 908 0.62 36.80 2.74
N LEU A 909 -0.60 37.04 2.22
CA LEU A 909 -1.00 38.36 1.72
C LEU A 909 -0.96 39.43 2.82
N ARG A 910 -1.45 39.11 4.02
CA ARG A 910 -1.38 40.01 5.19
C ARG A 910 0.06 40.32 5.60
N ASN A 911 0.97 39.36 5.44
CA ASN A 911 2.38 39.53 5.80
C ASN A 911 3.09 40.43 4.78
N GLU A 912 2.82 40.25 3.49
CA GLU A 912 3.35 41.10 2.41
C GLU A 912 2.89 42.56 2.56
N GLU A 913 1.62 42.79 2.91
CA GLU A 913 1.11 44.13 3.22
C GLU A 913 1.81 44.76 4.43
N LEU A 914 2.08 43.97 5.47
CA LEU A 914 2.78 44.43 6.68
C LEU A 914 4.24 44.78 6.39
N ASP A 915 4.93 43.97 5.58
CA ASP A 915 6.32 44.19 5.19
C ASP A 915 6.46 45.45 4.32
N ALA A 916 5.55 45.66 3.36
CA ALA A 916 5.50 46.88 2.56
C ALA A 916 5.26 48.14 3.44
N PHE A 917 4.37 48.03 4.43
CA PHE A 917 4.13 49.09 5.40
C PHE A 917 5.37 49.37 6.26
N ALA A 918 6.03 48.34 6.80
CA ALA A 918 7.23 48.47 7.63
C ALA A 918 8.39 49.13 6.86
N HIS A 919 8.60 48.73 5.60
CA HIS A 919 9.61 49.32 4.74
C HIS A 919 9.37 50.82 4.50
N THR A 920 8.11 51.20 4.28
CA THR A 920 7.74 52.61 4.04
C THR A 920 7.92 53.47 5.30
N VAL A 921 7.51 52.97 6.47
CA VAL A 921 7.74 53.63 7.77
C VAL A 921 9.23 53.85 8.02
N ALA A 922 10.07 52.84 7.77
CA ALA A 922 11.51 52.94 7.96
C ALA A 922 12.13 54.00 7.05
N HIS A 923 11.71 54.07 5.79
CA HIS A 923 12.17 55.08 4.84
C HIS A 923 11.82 56.50 5.32
N ASP A 924 10.57 56.74 5.71
CA ASP A 924 10.08 58.08 6.01
C ASP A 924 10.51 58.64 7.37
N LEU A 925 10.82 57.77 8.34
CA LEU A 925 11.48 58.18 9.58
C LEU A 925 12.97 58.48 9.37
N LYS A 926 13.64 57.78 8.45
CA LYS A 926 15.07 57.98 8.16
C LYS A 926 15.34 59.33 7.49
N VAL A 927 14.43 59.81 6.64
CA VAL A 927 14.56 61.08 5.91
C VAL A 927 14.73 62.31 6.83
N PRO A 928 13.89 62.57 7.85
CA PRO A 928 14.08 63.68 8.79
C PRO A 928 15.19 63.41 9.82
N LEU A 929 15.53 62.15 10.09
CA LEU A 929 16.61 61.79 11.01
C LEU A 929 17.99 62.23 10.48
N GLY A 930 18.24 62.08 9.18
CA GLY A 930 19.53 62.45 8.56
C GLY A 930 19.96 63.90 8.80
N PRO A 931 19.10 64.91 8.56
CA PRO A 931 19.39 66.30 8.91
C PRO A 931 19.54 66.53 10.42
N ILE A 932 18.80 65.82 11.27
CA ILE A 932 18.93 65.96 12.74
C ILE A 932 20.33 65.53 13.17
N THR A 933 20.76 64.33 12.78
CA THR A 933 22.08 63.81 13.16
C THR A 933 23.18 64.60 12.46
N GLY A 934 23.08 64.82 11.15
CA GLY A 934 24.13 65.49 10.37
C GLY A 934 24.38 66.94 10.79
N TYR A 935 23.33 67.75 11.01
CA TYR A 935 23.54 69.12 11.49
C TYR A 935 23.90 69.18 12.98
N ALA A 936 23.49 68.20 13.80
CA ALA A 936 23.93 68.12 15.19
C ALA A 936 25.42 67.78 15.28
N ASP A 937 25.91 66.80 14.51
CA ASP A 937 27.33 66.42 14.47
C ASP A 937 28.20 67.59 14.00
N ILE A 938 27.78 68.32 12.95
CA ILE A 938 28.48 69.53 12.47
C ILE A 938 28.55 70.62 13.54
N LEU A 939 27.49 70.82 14.32
CA LEU A 939 27.48 71.78 15.43
C LEU A 939 28.36 71.34 16.61
N ILE A 940 28.58 70.03 16.79
CA ILE A 940 29.41 69.47 17.87
C ILE A 940 30.90 69.50 17.50
N GLU A 941 31.25 69.21 16.25
CA GLU A 941 32.65 69.10 15.81
C GLU A 941 33.33 70.47 15.58
N ASP A 942 32.59 71.51 15.15
CA ASP A 942 33.19 72.77 14.67
C ASP A 942 32.46 74.06 15.13
N ASP A 943 31.99 74.10 16.39
CA ASP A 943 31.18 75.21 16.93
C ASP A 943 31.85 76.60 16.83
N ALA A 944 33.18 76.66 16.83
CA ALA A 944 33.93 77.91 16.81
C ALA A 944 33.90 78.64 15.44
N VAL A 945 33.50 77.95 14.36
CA VAL A 945 33.57 78.48 12.98
C VAL A 945 32.26 79.14 12.54
N PHE A 946 31.13 78.84 13.18
CA PHE A 946 29.82 79.32 12.76
C PHE A 946 29.44 80.68 13.34
N THR A 947 28.87 81.54 12.50
CA THR A 947 28.23 82.77 12.97
C THR A 947 26.96 82.46 13.77
N ALA A 948 26.54 83.36 14.65
CA ALA A 948 25.30 83.20 15.42
C ALA A 948 24.06 82.96 14.52
N LYS A 949 24.07 83.52 13.30
CA LYS A 949 23.00 83.35 12.31
C LYS A 949 23.00 81.95 11.69
N GLU A 950 24.17 81.37 11.44
CA GLU A 950 24.31 79.99 10.91
C GLU A 950 23.95 78.94 11.96
N ARG A 951 24.39 79.12 13.22
CA ARG A 951 23.94 78.28 14.33
C ARG A 951 22.43 78.28 14.48
N GLN A 952 21.83 79.46 14.48
CA GLN A 952 20.38 79.57 14.57
C GLN A 952 19.69 78.87 13.40
N LYS A 953 20.24 78.97 12.19
CA LYS A 953 19.72 78.28 11.00
C LYS A 953 19.78 76.76 11.15
N TYR A 954 20.89 76.19 11.62
CA TYR A 954 21.02 74.74 11.83
C TYR A 954 20.14 74.22 12.97
N LEU A 955 20.10 74.93 14.09
CA LEU A 955 19.18 74.61 15.20
C LEU A 955 17.71 74.67 14.76
N GLN A 956 17.35 75.63 13.90
CA GLN A 956 16.01 75.69 13.31
C GLN A 956 15.72 74.51 12.38
N ILE A 957 16.70 74.03 11.60
CA ILE A 957 16.55 72.84 10.76
C ILE A 957 16.38 71.59 11.63
N ILE A 958 17.18 71.41 12.67
CA ILE A 958 17.06 70.29 13.62
C ILE A 958 15.69 70.32 14.30
N ALA A 959 15.28 71.47 14.84
CA ALA A 959 13.99 71.62 15.51
C ALA A 959 12.80 71.42 14.58
N ARG A 960 12.91 71.81 13.30
CA ARG A 960 11.88 71.56 12.28
C ARG A 960 11.81 70.07 11.92
N SER A 961 12.95 69.42 11.69
CA SER A 961 13.03 67.99 11.39
C SER A 961 12.54 67.13 12.56
N GLY A 962 12.84 67.51 13.81
CA GLY A 962 12.35 66.83 15.01
C GLY A 962 10.83 66.96 15.19
N ARG A 963 10.28 68.16 14.97
CA ARG A 963 8.82 68.37 14.95
C ARG A 963 8.15 67.57 13.82
N LYS A 964 8.78 67.51 12.65
CA LYS A 964 8.31 66.69 11.52
C LYS A 964 8.26 65.21 11.87
N MET A 965 9.31 64.68 12.50
CA MET A 965 9.37 63.27 12.93
C MET A 965 8.29 62.93 13.97
N ASN A 966 8.04 63.81 14.95
CA ASN A 966 6.96 63.60 15.93
C ASN A 966 5.55 63.58 15.28
N SER A 967 5.32 64.42 14.25
CA SER A 967 4.07 64.38 13.49
C SER A 967 3.90 63.06 12.73
N ILE A 968 4.96 62.56 12.06
CA ILE A 968 4.94 61.25 11.37
C ILE A 968 4.59 60.14 12.37
N ILE A 969 5.23 60.13 13.54
CA ILE A 969 4.97 59.12 14.59
C ILE A 969 3.52 59.19 15.07
N GLY A 970 2.99 60.40 15.31
CA GLY A 970 1.59 60.58 15.69
C GLY A 970 0.61 60.06 14.64
N GLU A 971 0.85 60.37 13.36
CA GLU A 971 0.04 59.90 12.23
C GLU A 971 0.08 58.37 12.07
N LEU A 972 1.25 57.75 12.26
CA LEU A 972 1.42 56.29 12.23
C LEU A 972 0.75 55.59 13.41
N LEU A 973 0.85 56.15 14.62
CA LEU A 973 0.17 55.62 15.81
C LEU A 973 -1.35 55.72 15.66
N LEU A 974 -1.86 56.80 15.06
CA LEU A 974 -3.27 56.94 14.74
C LEU A 974 -3.71 55.86 13.75
N LEU A 975 -3.00 55.66 12.64
CA LEU A 975 -3.26 54.57 11.67
C LEU A 975 -3.27 53.18 12.33
N ALA A 976 -2.29 52.90 13.18
CA ALA A 976 -2.20 51.64 13.91
C ALA A 976 -3.34 51.47 14.94
N SER A 977 -3.78 52.56 15.57
CA SER A 977 -4.87 52.54 16.55
C SER A 977 -6.25 52.33 15.89
N VAL A 978 -6.52 52.98 14.75
CA VAL A 978 -7.76 52.81 13.96
C VAL A 978 -7.92 51.37 13.49
N ARG A 979 -6.80 50.67 13.20
CA ARG A 979 -6.81 49.24 12.84
C ARG A 979 -7.24 48.32 13.98
N LYS A 980 -6.79 48.59 15.22
CA LYS A 980 -7.00 47.71 16.38
C LYS A 980 -8.24 48.03 17.22
N LYS A 981 -8.71 49.29 17.18
CA LYS A 981 -9.80 49.76 18.04
C LYS A 981 -11.14 49.49 17.36
N GLU A 982 -11.95 48.65 17.97
CA GLU A 982 -13.38 48.56 17.66
C GLU A 982 -14.11 49.69 18.38
N VAL A 983 -14.94 50.42 17.66
CA VAL A 983 -15.66 51.58 18.18
C VAL A 983 -17.12 51.48 17.74
N GLU A 984 -18.04 51.63 18.69
CA GLU A 984 -19.46 51.70 18.40
C GLU A 984 -19.84 53.12 17.91
N PRO A 985 -20.48 53.26 16.73
CA PRO A 985 -20.91 54.56 16.23
C PRO A 985 -22.00 55.19 17.09
N THR A 986 -21.83 56.46 17.45
CA THR A 986 -22.81 57.26 18.22
C THR A 986 -23.29 58.48 17.41
N PRO A 987 -24.49 59.02 17.69
CA PRO A 987 -24.95 60.26 17.05
C PRO A 987 -23.98 61.42 17.27
N LEU A 988 -23.56 62.07 16.18
CA LEU A 988 -22.53 63.10 16.20
C LEU A 988 -23.12 64.51 16.31
N ASN A 989 -22.56 65.33 17.19
CA ASN A 989 -22.74 66.78 17.16
C ASN A 989 -21.73 67.42 16.18
N MET A 990 -22.08 67.44 14.89
CA MET A 990 -21.15 67.88 13.85
C MET A 990 -20.73 69.35 14.01
N ALA A 991 -21.62 70.23 14.50
CA ALA A 991 -21.30 71.62 14.77
C ALA A 991 -20.20 71.76 15.83
N GLY A 992 -20.26 70.97 16.91
CA GLY A 992 -19.24 70.94 17.95
C GLY A 992 -17.89 70.41 17.42
N ILE A 993 -17.92 69.31 16.66
CA ILE A 993 -16.71 68.69 16.10
C ILE A 993 -15.99 69.63 15.12
N VAL A 994 -16.74 70.31 14.24
CA VAL A 994 -16.15 71.28 13.30
C VAL A 994 -15.56 72.48 14.06
N ALA A 995 -16.23 72.95 15.13
CA ALA A 995 -15.71 74.03 15.96
C ALA A 995 -14.40 73.65 16.68
N GLU A 996 -14.30 72.42 17.18
CA GLU A 996 -13.06 71.89 17.78
C GLU A 996 -11.92 71.80 16.75
N ALA A 997 -12.22 71.32 15.53
CA ALA A 997 -11.26 71.31 14.43
C ALA A 997 -10.81 72.73 14.02
N GLN A 998 -11.72 73.71 13.97
CA GLN A 998 -11.39 75.11 13.70
C GLN A 998 -10.52 75.70 14.81
N GLN A 999 -10.83 75.42 16.08
CA GLN A 999 -10.04 75.89 17.22
C GLN A 999 -8.62 75.33 17.18
N ARG A 1000 -8.45 74.05 16.84
CA ARG A 1000 -7.13 73.43 16.64
C ARG A 1000 -6.32 74.10 15.53
N LEU A 1001 -7.01 74.61 14.50
CA LEU A 1001 -6.41 75.27 13.35
C LEU A 1001 -6.42 76.81 13.45
N ALA A 1002 -6.78 77.40 14.59
CA ALA A 1002 -6.96 78.85 14.74
C ALA A 1002 -5.74 79.65 14.28
N HIS A 1003 -4.53 79.18 14.60
CA HIS A 1003 -3.30 79.83 14.18
C HIS A 1003 -3.12 79.85 12.65
N LEU A 1004 -3.45 78.75 11.97
CA LEU A 1004 -3.38 78.65 10.50
C LEU A 1004 -4.44 79.52 9.82
N ILE A 1005 -5.65 79.55 10.38
CA ILE A 1005 -6.76 80.39 9.90
C ILE A 1005 -6.38 81.87 10.00
N GLU A 1006 -5.80 82.29 11.11
CA GLU A 1006 -5.34 83.67 11.33
C GLU A 1006 -4.14 84.02 10.44
N GLU A 1007 -3.14 83.14 10.34
CA GLU A 1007 -1.95 83.34 9.51
C GLU A 1007 -2.28 83.50 8.02
N HIS A 1008 -3.20 82.69 7.51
CA HIS A 1008 -3.58 82.68 6.08
C HIS A 1008 -4.79 83.58 5.78
N GLN A 1009 -5.36 84.24 6.80
CA GLN A 1009 -6.59 85.03 6.70
C GLN A 1009 -7.74 84.27 6.02
N ALA A 1010 -7.93 83.00 6.40
CA ALA A 1010 -8.89 82.11 5.77
C ALA A 1010 -10.33 82.44 6.20
N GLU A 1011 -11.25 82.51 5.24
CA GLU A 1011 -12.69 82.66 5.47
C GLU A 1011 -13.36 81.29 5.40
N ILE A 1012 -14.04 80.87 6.48
CA ILE A 1012 -14.76 79.59 6.55
C ILE A 1012 -16.27 79.86 6.69
N ILE A 1013 -17.04 79.39 5.71
CA ILE A 1013 -18.49 79.51 5.66
C ILE A 1013 -19.11 78.19 6.12
N LEU A 1014 -19.92 78.26 7.18
CA LEU A 1014 -20.57 77.10 7.78
C LEU A 1014 -22.06 77.03 7.36
N PRO A 1015 -22.63 75.82 7.23
CA PRO A 1015 -24.05 75.67 6.99
C PRO A 1015 -24.85 76.01 8.25
N GLN A 1016 -26.09 76.48 8.08
CA GLN A 1016 -26.96 76.83 9.22
C GLN A 1016 -27.46 75.60 10.01
N VAL A 1017 -27.55 74.44 9.36
CA VAL A 1017 -28.07 73.20 9.95
C VAL A 1017 -27.16 72.03 9.55
N TRP A 1018 -26.82 71.19 10.53
CA TRP A 1018 -26.08 69.95 10.29
C TRP A 1018 -27.01 68.73 10.43
N PRO A 1019 -27.07 67.83 9.45
CA PRO A 1019 -27.73 66.53 9.60
C PRO A 1019 -27.01 65.65 10.63
N VAL A 1020 -27.76 64.85 11.39
CA VAL A 1020 -27.22 63.94 12.40
C VAL A 1020 -26.76 62.63 11.73
N ALA A 1021 -25.48 62.31 11.91
CA ALA A 1021 -24.86 61.08 11.42
C ALA A 1021 -24.29 60.25 12.58
N LEU A 1022 -24.12 58.95 12.35
CA LEU A 1022 -23.46 58.04 13.29
C LEU A 1022 -21.95 58.01 13.02
N GLY A 1023 -21.15 58.04 14.07
CA GLY A 1023 -19.71 57.85 13.98
C GLY A 1023 -19.01 58.01 15.33
N TYR A 1024 -17.71 58.27 15.29
CA TYR A 1024 -16.90 58.48 16.49
C TYR A 1024 -16.25 59.87 16.47
N ALA A 1025 -16.67 60.74 17.38
CA ALA A 1025 -16.34 62.17 17.36
C ALA A 1025 -14.83 62.46 17.24
N PRO A 1026 -13.92 61.83 18.02
CA PRO A 1026 -12.48 62.10 17.89
C PRO A 1026 -11.88 61.74 16.53
N TRP A 1027 -12.41 60.72 15.85
CA TRP A 1027 -11.95 60.35 14.51
C TRP A 1027 -12.48 61.30 13.46
N ILE A 1028 -13.72 61.76 13.60
CA ILE A 1028 -14.32 62.71 12.66
C ILE A 1028 -13.72 64.12 12.83
N GLU A 1029 -13.31 64.50 14.05
CA GLU A 1029 -12.53 65.71 14.28
C GLU A 1029 -11.21 65.69 13.48
N GLU A 1030 -10.48 64.56 13.49
CA GLU A 1030 -9.27 64.38 12.68
C GLU A 1030 -9.56 64.46 11.17
N VAL A 1031 -10.71 63.95 10.71
CA VAL A 1031 -11.13 64.10 9.30
C VAL A 1031 -11.30 65.57 8.93
N TRP A 1032 -12.05 66.33 9.74
CA TRP A 1032 -12.25 67.75 9.51
C TRP A 1032 -10.96 68.56 9.62
N ALA A 1033 -10.11 68.29 10.61
CA ALA A 1033 -8.83 68.97 10.76
C ALA A 1033 -7.92 68.76 9.53
N ASN A 1034 -7.90 67.56 8.95
CA ASN A 1034 -7.14 67.27 7.74
C ASN A 1034 -7.71 67.99 6.51
N TYR A 1035 -9.02 67.92 6.31
CA TYR A 1035 -9.70 68.57 5.18
C TYR A 1035 -9.56 70.10 5.24
N LEU A 1036 -9.80 70.71 6.41
CA LEU A 1036 -9.65 72.14 6.64
C LEU A 1036 -8.18 72.59 6.51
N SER A 1037 -7.23 71.87 7.11
CA SER A 1037 -5.81 72.23 6.99
C SER A 1037 -5.34 72.18 5.54
N ASN A 1038 -5.81 71.22 4.74
CA ASN A 1038 -5.46 71.14 3.33
C ASN A 1038 -6.07 72.28 2.53
N ALA A 1039 -7.36 72.55 2.72
CA ALA A 1039 -8.05 73.62 2.02
C ALA A 1039 -7.52 75.03 2.40
N ILE A 1040 -7.06 75.25 3.64
CA ILE A 1040 -6.38 76.50 4.04
C ILE A 1040 -4.99 76.64 3.38
N LYS A 1041 -4.21 75.56 3.34
CA LYS A 1041 -2.82 75.58 2.80
C LYS A 1041 -2.78 75.65 1.27
N TYR A 1042 -3.69 74.96 0.60
CA TYR A 1042 -3.66 74.74 -0.85
C TYR A 1042 -4.80 75.41 -1.61
N GLY A 1043 -5.75 76.03 -0.90
CA GLY A 1043 -6.84 76.81 -1.50
C GLY A 1043 -6.38 78.12 -2.14
N GLY A 1044 -7.35 78.98 -2.46
CA GLY A 1044 -7.10 80.30 -3.03
C GLY A 1044 -6.35 81.24 -2.06
N ARG A 1045 -5.96 82.42 -2.54
CA ARG A 1045 -5.31 83.45 -1.70
C ARG A 1045 -6.10 84.77 -1.77
N PRO A 1046 -6.81 85.19 -0.70
CA PRO A 1046 -6.99 84.47 0.56
C PRO A 1046 -7.85 83.19 0.42
N PRO A 1047 -7.68 82.18 1.30
CA PRO A 1047 -8.45 80.94 1.23
C PRO A 1047 -9.90 81.19 1.63
N ARG A 1048 -10.84 80.72 0.80
CA ARG A 1048 -12.27 80.75 1.09
C ARG A 1048 -12.81 79.33 1.02
N LEU A 1049 -13.37 78.86 2.13
CA LEU A 1049 -13.84 77.50 2.33
C LEU A 1049 -15.33 77.49 2.60
N GLU A 1050 -16.10 76.73 1.84
CA GLU A 1050 -17.52 76.48 2.09
C GLU A 1050 -17.72 75.04 2.57
N LEU A 1051 -18.35 74.86 3.73
CA LEU A 1051 -18.68 73.55 4.26
C LEU A 1051 -20.16 73.27 4.07
N GLY A 1052 -20.50 72.02 3.81
CA GLY A 1052 -21.88 71.60 3.70
C GLY A 1052 -22.09 70.12 3.95
N ALA A 1053 -23.36 69.76 3.97
CA ALA A 1053 -23.79 68.39 4.10
C ALA A 1053 -25.05 68.13 3.25
N THR A 1054 -25.09 66.99 2.58
CA THR A 1054 -26.22 66.54 1.76
C THR A 1054 -26.56 65.11 2.11
N VAL A 1055 -27.85 64.81 2.33
CA VAL A 1055 -28.31 63.43 2.54
C VAL A 1055 -28.33 62.74 1.17
N VAL A 1056 -27.60 61.64 1.04
CA VAL A 1056 -27.46 60.85 -0.17
C VAL A 1056 -28.12 59.50 0.07
N GLY A 1057 -29.33 59.33 -0.46
CA GLY A 1057 -30.16 58.17 -0.13
C GLY A 1057 -31.63 58.30 -0.55
N GLN A 1058 -31.87 58.67 -1.80
CA GLN A 1058 -33.06 58.27 -2.56
C GLN A 1058 -32.63 58.22 -4.03
N ALA A 1059 -32.12 57.07 -4.47
CA ALA A 1059 -31.94 56.83 -5.90
C ALA A 1059 -33.33 56.62 -6.54
N ALA A 1060 -33.58 57.42 -7.57
CA ALA A 1060 -34.69 57.29 -8.48
C ALA A 1060 -34.77 55.87 -9.06
N SER A 1061 -36.00 55.40 -9.26
CA SER A 1061 -36.35 54.20 -10.00
C SER A 1061 -35.66 54.14 -11.36
N LEU A 1062 -34.72 53.21 -11.53
CA LEU A 1062 -34.30 52.71 -12.83
C LEU A 1062 -35.40 51.76 -13.35
N PRO A 1063 -35.81 51.87 -14.63
CA PRO A 1063 -36.69 50.89 -15.25
C PRO A 1063 -35.85 49.68 -15.65
N ASP A 1064 -35.71 48.75 -14.71
CA ASP A 1064 -35.56 47.30 -14.88
C ASP A 1064 -34.87 46.74 -13.64
N GLY A 1065 -35.54 45.76 -13.04
CA GLY A 1065 -35.40 45.37 -11.64
C GLY A 1065 -34.04 44.83 -11.24
N GLU A 1066 -33.54 45.34 -10.12
CA GLU A 1066 -33.04 44.61 -8.94
C GLU A 1066 -32.57 45.67 -7.94
N ALA A 1067 -33.47 46.11 -7.05
CA ALA A 1067 -33.09 46.98 -5.95
C ALA A 1067 -32.54 46.12 -4.81
N GLN A 1068 -31.28 46.31 -4.44
CA GLN A 1068 -30.72 45.82 -3.17
C GLN A 1068 -31.52 46.46 -2.01
N PRO A 1069 -32.20 45.67 -1.16
CA PRO A 1069 -32.76 46.17 0.07
C PRO A 1069 -31.63 46.35 1.09
N ASP A 1070 -31.74 47.36 1.95
CA ASP A 1070 -30.95 47.57 3.19
C ASP A 1070 -29.64 48.39 3.14
N SER A 1071 -29.46 49.33 2.20
CA SER A 1071 -28.45 50.39 2.43
C SER A 1071 -29.06 51.51 3.31
N PRO A 1072 -28.58 51.75 4.54
CA PRO A 1072 -29.06 52.85 5.37
C PRO A 1072 -28.81 54.19 4.65
N PRO A 1073 -29.70 55.19 4.78
CA PRO A 1073 -29.47 56.49 4.17
C PRO A 1073 -28.15 57.07 4.66
N MET A 1074 -27.34 57.60 3.75
CA MET A 1074 -26.01 58.13 4.06
C MET A 1074 -26.05 59.66 4.07
N VAL A 1075 -25.20 60.28 4.87
CA VAL A 1075 -25.00 61.73 4.89
C VAL A 1075 -23.62 62.03 4.31
N ARG A 1076 -23.57 62.79 3.22
CA ARG A 1076 -22.33 63.28 2.60
C ARG A 1076 -21.96 64.63 3.18
N PHE A 1077 -20.85 64.70 3.88
CA PHE A 1077 -20.23 65.93 4.35
C PHE A 1077 -19.14 66.36 3.37
N TRP A 1078 -19.00 67.66 3.13
CA TRP A 1078 -18.04 68.18 2.16
C TRP A 1078 -17.46 69.54 2.53
N VAL A 1079 -16.26 69.82 2.02
CA VAL A 1079 -15.61 71.13 2.03
C VAL A 1079 -15.23 71.51 0.61
N HIS A 1080 -15.59 72.72 0.20
CA HIS A 1080 -15.24 73.32 -1.09
C HIS A 1080 -14.22 74.44 -0.87
N ASP A 1081 -13.03 74.31 -1.44
CA ASP A 1081 -12.02 75.36 -1.44
C ASP A 1081 -12.07 76.21 -2.72
N ASN A 1082 -11.52 77.42 -2.71
CA ASN A 1082 -11.41 78.30 -3.88
C ASN A 1082 -10.04 78.21 -4.61
N GLY A 1083 -9.35 77.08 -4.52
CA GLY A 1083 -8.01 76.84 -5.05
C GLY A 1083 -7.96 76.59 -6.57
N PRO A 1084 -6.77 76.22 -7.09
CA PRO A 1084 -6.53 76.03 -8.52
C PRO A 1084 -7.23 74.79 -9.13
N GLY A 1085 -7.84 73.93 -8.30
CA GLY A 1085 -8.42 72.66 -8.72
C GLY A 1085 -7.40 71.54 -8.92
N LEU A 1086 -7.89 70.32 -9.18
CA LEU A 1086 -7.10 69.09 -9.31
C LEU A 1086 -7.34 68.44 -10.68
N SER A 1087 -6.27 68.00 -11.34
CA SER A 1087 -6.38 67.21 -12.58
C SER A 1087 -6.97 65.82 -12.31
N LEU A 1088 -7.60 65.21 -13.32
CA LEU A 1088 -8.14 63.84 -13.22
C LEU A 1088 -7.08 62.82 -12.76
N ALA A 1089 -5.84 62.93 -13.24
CA ALA A 1089 -4.73 62.08 -12.81
C ALA A 1089 -4.34 62.30 -11.34
N ALA A 1090 -4.40 63.55 -10.86
CA ALA A 1090 -4.17 63.87 -9.46
C ALA A 1090 -5.28 63.35 -8.55
N GLN A 1091 -6.54 63.46 -8.98
CA GLN A 1091 -7.72 62.98 -8.23
C GLN A 1091 -7.65 61.49 -7.92
N GLN A 1092 -7.16 60.67 -8.86
CA GLN A 1092 -7.04 59.21 -8.69
C GLN A 1092 -5.94 58.78 -7.69
N GLN A 1093 -5.02 59.67 -7.31
CA GLN A 1093 -3.86 59.32 -6.49
C GLN A 1093 -3.90 59.91 -5.06
N LEU A 1094 -4.87 60.79 -4.75
CA LEU A 1094 -4.92 61.58 -3.50
C LEU A 1094 -5.09 60.78 -2.20
N PHE A 1095 -5.75 59.62 -2.27
CA PHE A 1095 -6.04 58.79 -1.09
C PHE A 1095 -5.10 57.60 -0.92
N ILE A 1096 -4.10 57.48 -1.80
CA ILE A 1096 -3.02 56.49 -1.67
C ILE A 1096 -2.04 57.04 -0.61
N PRO A 1097 -1.72 56.26 0.45
CA PRO A 1097 -0.76 56.69 1.47
C PRO A 1097 0.56 57.16 0.85
N PHE A 1098 1.12 58.24 1.38
CA PHE A 1098 2.43 58.79 1.01
C PHE A 1098 2.53 59.46 -0.37
N THR A 1099 1.40 59.71 -1.06
CA THR A 1099 1.41 60.42 -2.35
C THR A 1099 1.43 61.95 -2.17
N GLN A 1100 2.31 62.65 -2.88
CA GLN A 1100 2.37 64.13 -2.96
C GLN A 1100 2.26 64.59 -4.41
N LEU A 1101 1.44 65.61 -4.66
CA LEU A 1101 1.19 66.14 -6.00
C LEU A 1101 1.92 67.48 -6.21
N GLY A 1102 2.95 67.51 -7.07
CA GLY A 1102 3.56 68.75 -7.60
C GLY A 1102 5.01 69.07 -7.17
N GLN A 1103 5.72 69.86 -7.99
CA GLN A 1103 7.16 70.22 -7.86
C GLN A 1103 7.47 71.37 -6.87
N VAL A 1104 6.50 71.91 -6.13
CA VAL A 1104 6.76 72.94 -5.11
C VAL A 1104 6.84 72.26 -3.75
N ARG A 1105 8.03 72.27 -3.13
CA ARG A 1105 8.22 71.82 -1.73
C ARG A 1105 7.34 72.66 -0.79
N VAL A 1106 6.16 72.15 -0.46
CA VAL A 1106 5.27 72.70 0.58
C VAL A 1106 5.01 71.61 1.63
N GLU A 1107 4.88 72.01 2.90
CA GLU A 1107 4.82 71.12 4.08
C GLU A 1107 3.51 70.30 4.15
N GLY A 1108 3.57 69.06 3.66
CA GLY A 1108 2.59 67.99 3.91
C GLY A 1108 3.26 66.61 3.85
N GLN A 1109 2.78 65.63 4.61
CA GLN A 1109 3.39 64.28 4.71
C GLN A 1109 2.77 63.24 3.76
N GLY A 1110 1.66 63.56 3.08
CA GLY A 1110 0.94 62.63 2.19
C GLY A 1110 0.15 61.54 2.93
N LEU A 1111 0.13 61.57 4.27
CA LEU A 1111 -0.54 60.60 5.13
C LEU A 1111 -1.95 61.03 5.56
N GLY A 1112 -2.20 62.33 5.70
CA GLY A 1112 -3.48 62.88 6.18
C GLY A 1112 -4.71 62.36 5.43
N LEU A 1113 -4.74 62.42 4.10
CA LEU A 1113 -5.90 61.94 3.32
C LEU A 1113 -6.08 60.41 3.36
N SER A 1114 -4.99 59.66 3.55
CA SER A 1114 -5.07 58.21 3.72
C SER A 1114 -5.61 57.80 5.09
N ILE A 1115 -5.32 58.60 6.14
CA ILE A 1115 -5.92 58.48 7.47
C ILE A 1115 -7.42 58.75 7.37
N VAL A 1116 -7.81 59.81 6.66
CA VAL A 1116 -9.22 60.13 6.42
C VAL A 1116 -9.96 58.98 5.78
N ARG A 1117 -9.43 58.43 4.67
CA ARG A 1117 -10.01 57.27 4.00
C ARG A 1117 -10.20 56.09 4.96
N ARG A 1118 -9.17 55.75 5.74
CA ARG A 1118 -9.23 54.60 6.66
C ARG A 1118 -10.23 54.81 7.79
N ILE A 1119 -10.29 56.00 8.35
CA ILE A 1119 -11.27 56.36 9.39
C ILE A 1119 -12.69 56.22 8.85
N VAL A 1120 -12.95 56.78 7.68
CA VAL A 1120 -14.28 56.82 7.06
C VAL A 1120 -14.73 55.41 6.65
N GLU A 1121 -13.85 54.61 6.04
CA GLU A 1121 -14.12 53.19 5.71
C GLU A 1121 -14.44 52.38 6.99
N LYS A 1122 -13.70 52.60 8.09
CA LYS A 1122 -13.93 51.92 9.37
C LYS A 1122 -15.27 52.27 10.01
N LEU A 1123 -15.80 53.47 9.72
CA LEU A 1123 -17.10 53.93 10.14
C LEU A 1123 -18.22 53.61 9.13
N GLY A 1124 -17.93 52.81 8.09
CA GLY A 1124 -18.91 52.35 7.10
C GLY A 1124 -19.25 53.38 6.02
N GLY A 1125 -18.38 54.37 5.79
CA GLY A 1125 -18.54 55.40 4.77
C GLY A 1125 -17.47 55.38 3.68
N GLU A 1126 -17.58 56.32 2.75
CA GLU A 1126 -16.66 56.51 1.62
C GLU A 1126 -16.14 57.94 1.54
N VAL A 1127 -14.97 58.13 0.94
CA VAL A 1127 -14.36 59.44 0.68
C VAL A 1127 -14.43 59.76 -0.81
N GLY A 1128 -14.57 61.04 -1.15
CA GLY A 1128 -14.65 61.47 -2.54
C GLY A 1128 -13.99 62.83 -2.76
N VAL A 1129 -13.56 63.07 -3.98
CA VAL A 1129 -13.05 64.37 -4.43
C VAL A 1129 -13.67 64.72 -5.78
N GLU A 1130 -14.09 65.97 -5.94
CA GLU A 1130 -14.62 66.51 -7.19
C GLU A 1130 -13.87 67.80 -7.52
N SER A 1131 -13.35 67.92 -8.74
CA SER A 1131 -12.76 69.17 -9.23
C SER A 1131 -12.87 69.24 -10.75
N GLU A 1132 -13.31 70.39 -11.27
CA GLU A 1132 -13.54 70.63 -12.70
C GLU A 1132 -12.24 70.89 -13.49
N GLY A 1133 -11.10 71.01 -12.80
CA GLY A 1133 -9.77 71.12 -13.43
C GLY A 1133 -9.45 72.46 -14.11
N ALA A 1134 -10.34 73.46 -14.04
CA ALA A 1134 -10.08 74.82 -14.50
C ALA A 1134 -9.53 75.72 -13.37
N PRO A 1135 -8.51 76.57 -13.63
CA PRO A 1135 -7.93 77.44 -12.62
C PRO A 1135 -8.97 78.38 -11.99
N GLY A 1136 -9.14 78.33 -10.67
CA GLY A 1136 -9.99 79.23 -9.89
C GLY A 1136 -11.40 78.71 -9.55
N GLN A 1137 -11.74 77.47 -9.90
CA GLN A 1137 -13.01 76.83 -9.55
C GLN A 1137 -12.95 75.96 -8.27
N GLY A 1138 -11.75 75.68 -7.74
CA GLY A 1138 -11.62 74.96 -6.48
C GLY A 1138 -11.72 73.44 -6.55
N SER A 1139 -11.69 72.80 -5.38
CA SER A 1139 -11.93 71.36 -5.21
C SER A 1139 -12.91 71.09 -4.09
N ILE A 1140 -13.76 70.08 -4.26
CA ILE A 1140 -14.70 69.60 -3.24
C ILE A 1140 -14.16 68.29 -2.69
N PHE A 1141 -13.78 68.27 -1.41
CA PHE A 1141 -13.44 67.05 -0.69
C PHE A 1141 -14.64 66.63 0.15
N SER A 1142 -14.99 65.35 0.10
CA SER A 1142 -16.20 64.82 0.75
C SER A 1142 -15.94 63.49 1.46
N PHE A 1143 -16.79 63.19 2.43
CA PHE A 1143 -16.89 61.88 3.06
C PHE A 1143 -18.35 61.57 3.41
N THR A 1144 -18.71 60.28 3.46
CA THR A 1144 -20.06 59.84 3.84
C THR A 1144 -20.06 59.17 5.20
N LEU A 1145 -21.16 59.26 5.93
CA LEU A 1145 -21.41 58.52 7.17
C LEU A 1145 -22.86 58.04 7.20
N PRO A 1146 -23.17 56.92 7.89
CA PRO A 1146 -24.55 56.47 8.07
C PRO A 1146 -25.39 57.54 8.78
N GLN A 1147 -26.58 57.82 8.27
CA GLN A 1147 -27.52 58.73 8.92
C GLN A 1147 -28.01 58.11 10.23
N ALA A 1148 -28.08 58.92 11.29
CA ALA A 1148 -28.69 58.45 12.53
C ALA A 1148 -30.21 58.26 12.32
N PRO A 1149 -30.81 57.16 12.84
CA PRO A 1149 -32.26 57.02 12.84
C PRO A 1149 -32.88 58.19 13.61
N VAL A 1150 -33.92 58.80 13.03
CA VAL A 1150 -34.62 59.96 13.58
C VAL A 1150 -35.34 59.62 14.88
#